data_AF-A0A0T5YVC8-F1
#
_entry.id   AF-A0A0T5YVC8-F1
#
_cell.length_a   1.000
_cell.length_b   1.000
_cell.length_c   1.000
_cell.angle_alpha   90.00
_cell.angle_beta   90.00
_cell.angle_gamma   90.00
#
_symmetry.space_group_name_H-M   'P 1'
#
loop_
_entity.id
_entity.type
_entity.pdbx_description
1 polymer ?
#
loop_
_entity_poly.entity_id
_entity_poly.type
_entity_poly.pdbx_seq_one_letter_code
_entity_poly.pdbx_strand_id
1 'polypeptide(L)'
;MLHLMNADGSNIQQISFNQSHDLDPTVLSDGRVVFSRWQRSSGDAISLYQMNPDGTELQLLYGANSHATGTNGAAVQFLRPRELPDGGLLTLLKPFNGLNGGGDLVRIDIDNFVEHDRPLIGGKAAPGTAQPPATINLVRTDNAPSPGGRYRDAFPLWDGTERLLLSWNQCRLRIGEHTLPCTEENLADPQAEEAPPLYGLYVYDPAEATQQPLLTPQEGVIYEEVVALQVRTPPTVIFDKAAGVGLDGEMVDAGVGLLQIRSVYDLDGQDSAEPDLTTLADPTQTRPDQRPLRFLRLYKPVALPERNLLVIPNSAFGRNRGLGMREILGYAPIEPDGSVSIRVPADTPFSFSLLDRAGRRVGPRHDHWPQLRPGESLECHGCHDPASPVPHARQDALPAALNSGALGDGLPFPNSDPAIWANQGETMAQARGRISCQSDCAAITPSVDLQFEDHWADPAVQPKAPSFSYRYTDLTSPAPASEACQQRWSRLCRSVIHYETHIHPLWSLPRQRLDAQGQLIEDQTCSRCHATTDDNSALQLPAAQLDLSDGPSDAEPDHFKAYRELLFPDNAQEIRDGLLQDQQLAATDELGNPLFETDGEGNPILDEAGQPIPLLVPVAAPGPSMRAGSALGSYFFDRFAASGSHADYLSPAELRLLSEWLDIGAQYWNNPFDIPRDE
;
A
#
# COMPACT_ATOMS: atom_id res chain seq x y z
N MET A 1 11.06 -12.82 5.13
CA MET A 1 11.44 -12.78 3.69
C MET A 1 12.06 -14.10 3.33
N LEU A 2 11.76 -14.62 2.14
CA LEU A 2 12.20 -15.95 1.70
C LEU A 2 13.51 -15.86 0.92
N HIS A 3 14.36 -16.86 1.12
CA HIS A 3 15.66 -16.98 0.48
C HIS A 3 15.88 -18.42 -0.01
N LEU A 4 16.58 -18.57 -1.14
CA LEU A 4 17.15 -19.85 -1.58
C LEU A 4 18.63 -19.88 -1.18
N MET A 5 19.16 -21.07 -0.90
CA MET A 5 20.59 -21.30 -0.69
C MET A 5 20.99 -22.70 -1.18
N ASN A 6 22.28 -22.89 -1.42
CA ASN A 6 22.86 -24.22 -1.62
C ASN A 6 22.76 -25.05 -0.33
N ALA A 7 22.85 -26.38 -0.45
CA ALA A 7 22.77 -27.29 0.69
C ALA A 7 23.89 -27.09 1.75
N ASP A 8 25.00 -26.47 1.36
CA ASP A 8 26.12 -26.10 2.24
C ASP A 8 25.96 -24.71 2.89
N GLY A 9 24.85 -24.02 2.63
CA GLY A 9 24.55 -22.67 3.12
C GLY A 9 25.17 -21.53 2.30
N SER A 10 25.85 -21.84 1.19
CA SER A 10 26.38 -20.82 0.27
C SER A 10 25.30 -20.31 -0.70
N ASN A 11 25.63 -19.25 -1.45
CA ASN A 11 24.76 -18.69 -2.51
C ASN A 11 23.35 -18.31 -2.03
N ILE A 12 23.27 -17.58 -0.91
CA ILE A 12 21.99 -17.08 -0.40
C ILE A 12 21.44 -16.02 -1.36
N GLN A 13 20.26 -16.26 -1.91
CA GLN A 13 19.54 -15.32 -2.77
C GLN A 13 18.15 -15.03 -2.21
N GLN A 14 17.78 -13.76 -2.12
CA GLN A 14 16.43 -13.36 -1.73
C GLN A 14 15.48 -13.54 -2.92
N ILE A 15 14.32 -14.15 -2.67
CA ILE A 15 13.30 -14.45 -3.69
C ILE A 15 11.94 -13.80 -3.38
N SER A 16 11.76 -13.26 -2.19
CA SER A 16 10.59 -12.45 -1.85
C SER A 16 10.99 -11.10 -1.24
N PHE A 17 10.18 -10.05 -1.47
CA PHE A 17 10.50 -8.63 -1.26
C PHE A 17 9.36 -7.82 -0.59
N ASN A 18 8.35 -8.50 -0.03
CA ASN A 18 7.36 -7.92 0.88
C ASN A 18 7.98 -7.00 1.95
N GLN A 19 7.22 -6.00 2.41
CA GLN A 19 7.61 -5.04 3.46
C GLN A 19 7.31 -5.51 4.88
N SER A 20 6.70 -6.68 5.02
CA SER A 20 6.50 -7.34 6.29
C SER A 20 7.14 -8.73 6.24
N HIS A 21 6.44 -9.76 6.69
CA HIS A 21 7.00 -11.09 6.85
C HIS A 21 6.37 -12.06 5.86
N ASP A 22 7.21 -12.71 5.08
CA ASP A 22 6.91 -13.98 4.44
C ASP A 22 7.53 -15.09 5.30
N LEU A 23 6.69 -16.04 5.74
CA LEU A 23 6.90 -17.00 6.82
C LEU A 23 6.52 -18.42 6.37
N ASP A 24 6.97 -19.42 7.13
CA ASP A 24 6.52 -20.81 7.05
C ASP A 24 6.49 -21.42 5.63
N PRO A 25 7.59 -21.34 4.84
CA PRO A 25 7.60 -21.89 3.49
C PRO A 25 7.55 -23.43 3.49
N THR A 26 6.71 -23.98 2.62
CA THR A 26 6.62 -25.42 2.32
C THR A 26 6.66 -25.64 0.81
N VAL A 27 7.50 -26.57 0.37
CA VAL A 27 7.52 -27.05 -1.03
C VAL A 27 6.45 -28.13 -1.19
N LEU A 28 5.50 -27.93 -2.09
CA LEU A 28 4.46 -28.90 -2.44
C LEU A 28 5.01 -29.98 -3.38
N SER A 29 4.25 -31.07 -3.58
CA SER A 29 4.63 -32.17 -4.47
C SER A 29 4.70 -31.76 -5.94
N ASP A 30 4.01 -30.69 -6.33
CA ASP A 30 4.11 -30.09 -7.66
C ASP A 30 5.33 -29.17 -7.86
N GLY A 31 6.13 -28.95 -6.81
CA GLY A 31 7.33 -28.14 -6.83
C GLY A 31 7.15 -26.67 -6.48
N ARG A 32 5.90 -26.17 -6.39
CA ARG A 32 5.64 -24.79 -5.96
C ARG A 32 5.93 -24.62 -4.47
N VAL A 33 6.24 -23.40 -4.07
CA VAL A 33 6.43 -23.00 -2.67
C VAL A 33 5.18 -22.31 -2.19
N VAL A 34 4.55 -22.84 -1.13
CA VAL A 34 3.45 -22.18 -0.40
C VAL A 34 3.98 -21.63 0.90
N PHE A 35 3.52 -20.45 1.29
CA PHE A 35 4.00 -19.76 2.48
C PHE A 35 2.94 -18.80 3.04
N SER A 36 3.12 -18.41 4.29
CA SER A 36 2.28 -17.43 4.98
C SER A 36 2.84 -16.03 4.74
N ARG A 37 2.05 -15.13 4.15
CA ARG A 37 2.45 -13.75 3.89
C ARG A 37 1.65 -12.80 4.75
N TRP A 38 2.36 -12.04 5.58
CA TRP A 38 1.79 -10.94 6.34
C TRP A 38 1.68 -9.68 5.49
N GLN A 39 0.47 -9.24 5.18
CA GLN A 39 0.16 -8.01 4.46
C GLN A 39 -0.39 -6.95 5.42
N ARG A 40 0.43 -5.94 5.73
CA ARG A 40 0.08 -4.86 6.68
C ARG A 40 -0.60 -3.66 6.05
N SER A 41 -0.41 -3.44 4.76
CA SER A 41 -0.92 -2.24 4.08
C SER A 41 -2.40 -2.34 3.69
N SER A 42 -2.97 -3.54 3.61
CA SER A 42 -4.36 -3.80 3.18
C SER A 42 -5.16 -4.61 4.21
N GLY A 43 -5.25 -4.13 5.46
CA GLY A 43 -6.12 -4.74 6.48
C GLY A 43 -5.44 -5.62 7.54
N ASP A 44 -4.10 -5.62 7.59
CA ASP A 44 -3.29 -6.33 8.59
C ASP A 44 -3.67 -7.82 8.75
N ALA A 45 -3.23 -8.65 7.79
CA ALA A 45 -3.64 -10.05 7.66
C ALA A 45 -2.49 -10.95 7.20
N ILE A 46 -2.52 -12.24 7.57
CA ILE A 46 -1.58 -13.28 7.11
C ILE A 46 -2.35 -14.33 6.31
N SER A 47 -2.29 -14.22 4.99
CA SER A 47 -2.93 -15.15 4.05
C SER A 47 -1.89 -16.09 3.43
N LEU A 48 -2.35 -17.11 2.71
CA LEU A 48 -1.47 -18.07 2.05
C LEU A 48 -1.16 -17.60 0.64
N TYR A 49 0.12 -17.59 0.28
CA TYR A 49 0.63 -17.25 -1.04
C TYR A 49 1.42 -18.42 -1.61
N GLN A 50 1.55 -18.43 -2.93
CA GLN A 50 2.40 -19.38 -3.63
C GLN A 50 3.31 -18.69 -4.65
N MET A 51 4.42 -19.34 -4.99
CA MET A 51 5.33 -18.94 -6.07
C MET A 51 6.15 -20.15 -6.55
N ASN A 52 6.87 -20.01 -7.66
CA ASN A 52 7.90 -20.96 -8.07
C ASN A 52 9.14 -20.84 -7.16
N PRO A 53 9.98 -21.89 -7.05
CA PRO A 53 11.19 -21.88 -6.22
C PRO A 53 12.17 -20.73 -6.51
N ASP A 54 12.18 -20.21 -7.73
CA ASP A 54 13.02 -19.09 -8.18
C ASP A 54 12.44 -17.70 -7.83
N GLY A 55 11.25 -17.65 -7.22
CA GLY A 55 10.53 -16.44 -6.84
C GLY A 55 9.59 -15.87 -7.91
N THR A 56 9.48 -16.51 -9.08
CA THR A 56 8.51 -16.13 -10.13
C THR A 56 7.09 -16.61 -9.81
N GLU A 57 6.10 -16.06 -10.51
CA GLU A 57 4.67 -16.42 -10.44
C GLU A 57 4.08 -16.30 -9.04
N LEU A 58 4.53 -15.28 -8.32
CA LEU A 58 3.99 -14.95 -7.02
C LEU A 58 2.51 -14.55 -7.11
N GLN A 59 1.66 -15.24 -6.37
CA GLN A 59 0.22 -15.00 -6.35
C GLN A 59 -0.41 -15.37 -5.01
N LEU A 60 -1.61 -14.83 -4.75
CA LEU A 60 -2.45 -15.30 -3.66
C LEU A 60 -2.81 -16.76 -3.90
N LEU A 61 -2.73 -17.60 -2.86
CA LEU A 61 -3.27 -18.96 -2.89
C LEU A 61 -4.66 -18.99 -2.25
N TYR A 62 -4.75 -18.54 -0.99
CA TYR A 62 -5.99 -18.64 -0.21
C TYR A 62 -6.07 -17.62 0.92
N GLY A 63 -7.27 -17.12 1.17
CA GLY A 63 -7.67 -16.60 2.48
C GLY A 63 -7.62 -15.08 2.65
N ALA A 64 -7.49 -14.29 1.58
CA ALA A 64 -7.42 -12.83 1.66
C ALA A 64 -8.68 -12.22 2.30
N ASN A 65 -9.84 -12.85 2.13
CA ASN A 65 -11.13 -12.45 2.69
C ASN A 65 -11.69 -13.45 3.71
N SER A 66 -10.89 -14.45 4.13
CA SER A 66 -11.33 -15.53 5.02
C SER A 66 -10.93 -15.34 6.49
N HIS A 67 -10.48 -14.14 6.87
CA HIS A 67 -9.96 -13.86 8.21
C HIS A 67 -11.03 -13.81 9.30
N ALA A 68 -12.31 -13.59 8.97
CA ALA A 68 -13.42 -13.57 9.95
C ALA A 68 -14.07 -14.95 10.17
N THR A 69 -13.34 -16.03 9.92
CA THR A 69 -13.86 -17.42 9.98
C THR A 69 -13.55 -18.14 11.31
N GLY A 70 -12.95 -17.45 12.27
CA GLY A 70 -12.73 -18.01 13.61
C GLY A 70 -14.02 -18.23 14.38
N THR A 71 -13.91 -18.90 15.54
CA THR A 71 -15.02 -19.11 16.47
C THR A 71 -15.71 -17.79 16.78
N ASN A 72 -17.05 -17.76 16.65
CA ASN A 72 -17.87 -16.55 16.84
C ASN A 72 -17.46 -15.36 15.95
N GLY A 73 -16.86 -15.60 14.78
CA GLY A 73 -16.39 -14.55 13.87
C GLY A 73 -15.08 -13.89 14.31
N ALA A 74 -14.34 -14.51 15.24
CA ALA A 74 -13.03 -14.02 15.66
C ALA A 74 -12.05 -13.97 14.48
N ALA A 75 -11.23 -12.91 14.44
CA ALA A 75 -10.20 -12.76 13.42
C ALA A 75 -9.11 -13.83 13.56
N VAL A 76 -8.82 -14.56 12.49
CA VAL A 76 -7.81 -15.62 12.41
C VAL A 76 -6.83 -15.36 11.28
N GLN A 77 -5.66 -15.96 11.37
CA GLN A 77 -4.53 -15.84 10.46
C GLN A 77 -4.11 -17.25 10.01
N PHE A 78 -3.64 -17.38 8.78
CA PHE A 78 -3.25 -18.66 8.19
C PHE A 78 -1.74 -18.86 8.28
N LEU A 79 -1.31 -19.83 9.09
CA LEU A 79 0.08 -20.09 9.42
C LEU A 79 0.45 -21.56 9.16
N ARG A 80 1.73 -21.81 8.92
CA ARG A 80 2.30 -23.17 8.81
C ARG A 80 1.60 -24.08 7.80
N PRO A 81 1.47 -23.64 6.53
CA PRO A 81 0.91 -24.47 5.48
C PRO A 81 1.74 -25.74 5.29
N ARG A 82 1.10 -26.91 5.26
CA ARG A 82 1.73 -28.22 4.99
C ARG A 82 0.86 -29.00 4.02
N GLU A 83 1.47 -29.57 2.99
CA GLU A 83 0.77 -30.45 2.07
C GLU A 83 0.34 -31.75 2.77
N LEU A 84 -0.90 -32.16 2.53
CA LEU A 84 -1.48 -33.44 2.96
C LEU A 84 -1.28 -34.51 1.88
N PRO A 85 -1.29 -35.82 2.24
CA PRO A 85 -1.13 -36.90 1.27
C PRO A 85 -2.19 -36.94 0.15
N ASP A 86 -3.35 -36.32 0.37
CA ASP A 86 -4.46 -36.20 -0.58
C ASP A 86 -4.31 -35.00 -1.55
N GLY A 87 -3.27 -34.18 -1.40
CA GLY A 87 -3.03 -32.96 -2.17
C GLY A 87 -3.64 -31.69 -1.54
N GLY A 88 -4.47 -31.82 -0.51
CA GLY A 88 -4.99 -30.69 0.25
C GLY A 88 -3.91 -30.01 1.10
N LEU A 89 -4.28 -28.88 1.71
CA LEU A 89 -3.34 -28.10 2.54
C LEU A 89 -3.78 -28.08 4.00
N LEU A 90 -2.94 -28.53 4.92
CA LEU A 90 -3.12 -28.36 6.35
C LEU A 90 -2.58 -26.98 6.77
N THR A 91 -3.31 -26.24 7.59
CA THR A 91 -2.87 -24.94 8.12
C THR A 91 -3.32 -24.75 9.56
N LEU A 92 -2.57 -23.94 10.31
CA LEU A 92 -2.94 -23.47 11.64
C LEU A 92 -3.72 -22.14 11.55
N LEU A 93 -4.90 -22.09 12.15
CA LEU A 93 -5.74 -20.89 12.30
C LEU A 93 -5.62 -20.33 13.72
N LYS A 94 -5.12 -19.11 13.83
CA LYS A 94 -5.01 -18.39 15.12
C LYS A 94 -5.05 -16.88 14.95
N PRO A 95 -5.47 -16.11 15.96
CA PRO A 95 -5.28 -14.66 15.97
C PRO A 95 -3.79 -14.29 16.05
N PHE A 96 -3.46 -13.02 15.77
CA PHE A 96 -2.09 -12.49 15.92
C PHE A 96 -1.55 -12.64 17.34
N ASN A 97 -2.40 -12.38 18.34
CA ASN A 97 -2.02 -12.32 19.75
C ASN A 97 -2.94 -13.21 20.59
N GLY A 98 -2.42 -13.69 21.72
CA GLY A 98 -3.19 -14.47 22.69
C GLY A 98 -3.16 -15.98 22.45
N LEU A 99 -4.16 -16.66 23.00
CA LEU A 99 -4.40 -18.12 22.93
C LEU A 99 -3.21 -18.99 23.34
N ASN A 100 -2.31 -18.45 24.17
CA ASN A 100 -1.04 -19.09 24.53
C ASN A 100 -0.27 -19.60 23.29
N GLY A 101 -0.40 -18.82 22.21
CA GLY A 101 0.15 -19.02 20.88
C GLY A 101 -0.29 -20.28 20.13
N GLY A 102 -1.35 -20.96 20.57
CA GLY A 102 -1.97 -22.06 19.83
C GLY A 102 -3.16 -21.62 18.96
N GLY A 103 -3.72 -22.56 18.22
CA GLY A 103 -4.82 -22.36 17.28
C GLY A 103 -5.54 -23.65 16.90
N ASP A 104 -6.48 -23.54 15.96
CA ASP A 104 -7.15 -24.69 15.36
C ASP A 104 -6.40 -25.17 14.11
N LEU A 105 -6.51 -26.46 13.77
CA LEU A 105 -5.98 -27.01 12.53
C LEU A 105 -7.12 -27.24 11.55
N VAL A 106 -7.00 -26.72 10.34
CA VAL A 106 -7.97 -26.96 9.27
C VAL A 106 -7.27 -27.49 8.02
N ARG A 107 -8.02 -28.24 7.23
CA ARG A 107 -7.62 -28.64 5.87
C ARG A 107 -8.21 -27.64 4.89
N ILE A 108 -7.48 -27.22 3.88
CA ILE A 108 -7.92 -26.30 2.83
C ILE A 108 -7.95 -27.02 1.48
N ASP A 109 -9.09 -26.92 0.79
CA ASP A 109 -9.23 -27.31 -0.61
C ASP A 109 -8.77 -26.18 -1.55
N ILE A 110 -7.46 -26.15 -1.81
CA ILE A 110 -6.81 -25.11 -2.63
C ILE A 110 -7.03 -25.29 -4.14
N ASP A 111 -7.53 -26.46 -4.56
CA ASP A 111 -7.80 -26.81 -5.95
C ASP A 111 -9.15 -26.29 -6.43
N ASN A 112 -10.09 -26.08 -5.51
CA ASN A 112 -11.42 -25.59 -5.85
C ASN A 112 -11.74 -24.22 -5.25
N PHE A 113 -10.97 -23.71 -4.28
CA PHE A 113 -11.28 -22.48 -3.57
C PHE A 113 -10.09 -21.54 -3.43
N VAL A 114 -10.41 -20.25 -3.35
CA VAL A 114 -9.49 -19.15 -3.03
C VAL A 114 -9.88 -18.45 -1.72
N GLU A 115 -11.13 -18.62 -1.28
CA GLU A 115 -11.63 -18.18 0.03
C GLU A 115 -12.55 -19.26 0.62
N HIS A 116 -12.91 -19.08 1.89
CA HIS A 116 -13.77 -19.97 2.66
C HIS A 116 -15.05 -20.39 1.94
N ASP A 117 -15.68 -19.43 1.26
CA ASP A 117 -16.98 -19.53 0.61
C ASP A 117 -16.92 -19.18 -0.89
N ARG A 118 -15.72 -19.02 -1.45
CA ARG A 118 -15.53 -18.60 -2.84
C ARG A 118 -14.77 -19.64 -3.68
N PRO A 119 -15.48 -20.33 -4.59
CA PRO A 119 -14.84 -21.26 -5.50
C PRO A 119 -14.05 -20.53 -6.60
N LEU A 120 -13.06 -21.23 -7.16
CA LEU A 120 -12.36 -20.83 -8.37
C LEU A 120 -13.27 -20.95 -9.59
N ILE A 121 -12.94 -20.19 -10.65
CA ILE A 121 -13.67 -20.29 -11.91
C ILE A 121 -13.46 -21.69 -12.50
N GLY A 122 -14.55 -22.45 -12.66
CA GLY A 122 -14.50 -23.83 -13.15
C GLY A 122 -14.27 -24.90 -12.07
N GLY A 123 -14.24 -24.53 -10.79
CA GLY A 123 -14.20 -25.46 -9.65
C GLY A 123 -15.38 -26.45 -9.67
N LYS A 124 -15.13 -27.71 -9.29
CA LYS A 124 -16.10 -28.81 -9.39
C LYS A 124 -16.82 -29.11 -8.07
N ALA A 125 -16.49 -28.41 -6.99
CA ALA A 125 -17.00 -28.69 -5.66
C ALA A 125 -18.45 -28.23 -5.47
N ALA A 126 -19.22 -29.02 -4.73
CA ALA A 126 -20.54 -28.64 -4.24
C ALA A 126 -20.43 -27.55 -3.15
N PRO A 127 -21.50 -26.80 -2.83
CA PRO A 127 -21.50 -25.82 -1.74
C PRO A 127 -21.08 -26.50 -0.42
N GLY A 128 -19.99 -26.02 0.20
CA GLY A 128 -19.39 -26.55 1.42
C GLY A 128 -18.29 -25.62 1.94
N THR A 129 -17.73 -25.88 3.12
CA THR A 129 -16.62 -25.05 3.65
C THR A 129 -15.31 -25.44 2.96
N ALA A 130 -14.56 -24.47 2.45
CA ALA A 130 -13.22 -24.72 1.92
C ALA A 130 -12.19 -25.11 3.01
N GLN A 131 -12.56 -24.98 4.29
CA GLN A 131 -11.68 -25.16 5.45
C GLN A 131 -12.26 -26.10 6.54
N PRO A 132 -12.57 -27.38 6.26
CA PRO A 132 -13.03 -28.31 7.30
C PRO A 132 -11.98 -28.50 8.42
N PRO A 133 -12.42 -28.78 9.67
CA PRO A 133 -11.50 -29.11 10.76
C PRO A 133 -10.61 -30.31 10.40
N ALA A 134 -9.33 -30.23 10.76
CA ALA A 134 -8.38 -31.31 10.52
C ALA A 134 -8.41 -32.40 11.60
N THR A 135 -9.07 -32.13 12.73
CA THR A 135 -9.15 -33.04 13.88
C THR A 135 -10.55 -33.08 14.48
N ILE A 136 -10.82 -34.06 15.34
CA ILE A 136 -12.12 -34.19 16.05
C ILE A 136 -12.31 -33.18 17.19
N ASN A 137 -11.23 -32.55 17.65
CA ASN A 137 -11.27 -31.67 18.81
C ASN A 137 -11.96 -30.34 18.47
N LEU A 138 -12.91 -29.92 19.30
CA LEU A 138 -13.55 -28.61 19.18
C LEU A 138 -12.59 -27.52 19.69
N VAL A 139 -11.79 -26.96 18.78
CA VAL A 139 -10.86 -25.88 19.12
C VAL A 139 -11.53 -24.53 18.91
N ARG A 140 -11.43 -23.68 19.93
CA ARG A 140 -11.87 -22.28 19.85
C ARG A 140 -10.73 -21.39 19.41
N THR A 141 -10.99 -20.43 18.52
CA THR A 141 -10.01 -19.41 18.11
C THR A 141 -10.30 -18.02 18.68
N ASP A 142 -11.25 -17.92 19.61
CA ASP A 142 -11.47 -16.74 20.43
C ASP A 142 -10.82 -16.88 21.82
N ASN A 143 -10.92 -15.84 22.64
CA ASN A 143 -10.27 -15.77 23.95
C ASN A 143 -10.93 -16.67 25.03
N ALA A 144 -12.01 -17.37 24.71
CA ALA A 144 -12.62 -18.29 25.66
C ALA A 144 -11.78 -19.59 25.77
N PRO A 145 -11.82 -20.28 26.92
CA PRO A 145 -11.16 -21.57 27.06
C PRO A 145 -11.63 -22.56 25.99
N SER A 146 -10.69 -23.23 25.34
CA SER A 146 -10.94 -24.08 24.17
C SER A 146 -11.09 -25.55 24.60
N PRO A 147 -12.31 -26.14 24.63
CA PRO A 147 -12.52 -27.48 25.20
C PRO A 147 -11.68 -28.58 24.55
N GLY A 148 -11.46 -28.48 23.23
CA GLY A 148 -10.60 -29.37 22.46
C GLY A 148 -9.10 -29.11 22.61
N GLY A 149 -8.68 -28.20 23.50
CA GLY A 149 -7.31 -27.75 23.63
C GLY A 149 -6.90 -26.82 22.48
N ARG A 150 -5.60 -26.67 22.24
CA ARG A 150 -5.05 -25.82 21.16
C ARG A 150 -3.83 -26.49 20.53
N TYR A 151 -3.68 -26.33 19.22
CA TYR A 151 -2.53 -26.84 18.48
C TYR A 151 -1.46 -25.77 18.30
N ARG A 152 -0.19 -26.16 18.34
CA ARG A 152 0.94 -25.29 17.98
C ARG A 152 1.50 -25.64 16.62
N ASP A 153 1.49 -26.91 16.28
CA ASP A 153 2.00 -27.44 15.02
C ASP A 153 1.36 -28.78 14.68
N ALA A 154 1.40 -29.11 13.39
CA ALA A 154 1.04 -30.44 12.92
C ALA A 154 1.88 -30.86 11.72
N PHE A 155 2.21 -32.14 11.66
CA PHE A 155 2.98 -32.73 10.57
C PHE A 155 2.30 -33.98 10.04
N PRO A 156 1.86 -33.99 8.76
CA PRO A 156 1.20 -35.15 8.17
C PRO A 156 2.20 -36.29 7.92
N LEU A 157 1.76 -37.52 8.20
CA LEU A 157 2.49 -38.74 7.89
C LEU A 157 2.14 -39.23 6.48
N TRP A 158 3.18 -39.58 5.72
CA TRP A 158 3.11 -40.01 4.32
C TRP A 158 3.34 -41.53 4.21
N ASP A 159 2.79 -42.28 5.15
CA ASP A 159 2.88 -43.75 5.27
C ASP A 159 1.56 -44.46 4.88
N GLY A 160 0.62 -43.71 4.29
CA GLY A 160 -0.68 -44.20 3.86
C GLY A 160 -1.75 -44.25 4.96
N THR A 161 -1.47 -43.75 6.17
CA THR A 161 -2.44 -43.77 7.27
C THR A 161 -3.15 -42.43 7.50
N GLU A 162 -2.75 -41.36 6.80
CA GLU A 162 -3.25 -39.98 6.99
C GLU A 162 -3.11 -39.43 8.42
N ARG A 163 -2.26 -40.04 9.24
CA ARG A 163 -2.07 -39.65 10.64
C ARG A 163 -1.33 -38.33 10.71
N LEU A 164 -1.56 -37.57 11.77
CA LEU A 164 -0.87 -36.32 12.06
C LEU A 164 -0.01 -36.47 13.30
N LEU A 165 1.24 -36.02 13.26
CA LEU A 165 1.99 -35.68 14.47
C LEU A 165 1.58 -34.29 14.90
N LEU A 166 1.32 -34.11 16.19
CA LEU A 166 0.75 -32.89 16.74
C LEU A 166 1.59 -32.37 17.90
N SER A 167 1.77 -31.06 17.95
CA SER A 167 2.02 -30.34 19.19
C SER A 167 0.70 -29.78 19.71
N TRP A 168 0.22 -30.30 20.85
CA TRP A 168 -1.10 -30.00 21.38
C TRP A 168 -1.06 -29.68 22.87
N ASN A 169 -1.74 -28.59 23.23
CA ASN A 169 -2.01 -28.17 24.61
C ASN A 169 -3.41 -28.62 25.01
N GLN A 170 -3.51 -29.53 25.96
CA GLN A 170 -4.78 -29.96 26.52
C GLN A 170 -5.49 -28.81 27.24
N CYS A 171 -6.81 -28.73 27.11
CA CYS A 171 -7.59 -27.74 27.85
C CYS A 171 -7.54 -28.00 29.35
N ARG A 172 -7.06 -27.00 30.08
CA ARG A 172 -7.02 -26.97 31.55
C ARG A 172 -7.45 -25.60 32.04
N LEU A 173 -8.17 -25.57 33.15
CA LEU A 173 -8.70 -24.37 33.78
C LEU A 173 -8.06 -24.19 35.15
N ARG A 174 -7.80 -22.94 35.51
CA ARG A 174 -7.51 -22.53 36.88
C ARG A 174 -8.81 -22.02 37.51
N ILE A 175 -9.25 -22.67 38.58
CA ILE A 175 -10.41 -22.27 39.40
C ILE A 175 -9.91 -22.23 40.85
N GLY A 176 -9.74 -21.02 41.39
CA GLY A 176 -9.01 -20.81 42.64
C GLY A 176 -7.56 -21.30 42.54
N GLU A 177 -7.14 -22.16 43.48
CA GLU A 177 -5.80 -22.75 43.53
C GLU A 177 -5.68 -24.09 42.77
N HIS A 178 -6.75 -24.54 42.12
CA HIS A 178 -6.80 -25.83 41.45
C HIS A 178 -6.68 -25.70 39.94
N THR A 179 -5.90 -26.60 39.33
CA THR A 179 -5.90 -26.81 37.88
C THR A 179 -6.75 -28.02 37.55
N LEU A 180 -7.83 -27.82 36.80
CA LEU A 180 -8.87 -28.80 36.50
C LEU A 180 -9.02 -29.00 34.99
N PRO A 181 -9.50 -30.16 34.50
CA PRO A 181 -9.82 -30.36 33.09
C PRO A 181 -11.03 -29.53 32.66
N CYS A 182 -11.14 -29.21 31.37
CA CYS A 182 -12.28 -28.48 30.81
C CYS A 182 -13.51 -29.38 30.59
N THR A 183 -14.18 -29.76 31.67
CA THR A 183 -15.53 -30.35 31.62
C THR A 183 -16.58 -29.26 31.39
N GLU A 184 -17.79 -29.63 30.97
CA GLU A 184 -18.90 -28.68 30.83
C GLU A 184 -19.18 -27.92 32.14
N GLU A 185 -19.12 -28.61 33.28
CA GLU A 185 -19.28 -28.02 34.61
C GLU A 185 -18.19 -26.97 34.91
N ASN A 186 -16.92 -27.32 34.69
CA ASN A 186 -15.82 -26.40 34.98
C ASN A 186 -15.79 -25.21 34.01
N LEU A 187 -16.19 -25.40 32.75
CA LEU A 187 -16.29 -24.32 31.75
C LEU A 187 -17.44 -23.35 32.05
N ALA A 188 -18.48 -23.80 32.75
CA ALA A 188 -19.59 -22.95 33.17
C ALA A 188 -19.28 -22.11 34.43
N ASP A 189 -18.16 -22.39 35.11
CA ASP A 189 -17.75 -21.63 36.29
C ASP A 189 -17.29 -20.22 35.89
N PRO A 190 -17.90 -19.14 36.43
CA PRO A 190 -17.52 -17.77 36.09
C PRO A 190 -16.12 -17.38 36.56
N GLN A 191 -15.47 -18.17 37.43
CA GLN A 191 -14.09 -17.97 37.87
C GLN A 191 -13.07 -18.76 37.03
N ALA A 192 -13.52 -19.53 36.02
CA ALA A 192 -12.63 -20.33 35.20
C ALA A 192 -11.76 -19.47 34.28
N GLU A 193 -10.45 -19.61 34.44
CA GLU A 193 -9.45 -19.03 33.54
C GLU A 193 -8.63 -20.14 32.87
N GLU A 194 -8.18 -19.94 31.63
CA GLU A 194 -7.31 -20.91 30.97
C GLU A 194 -5.97 -21.02 31.73
N ALA A 195 -5.58 -22.24 32.13
CA ALA A 195 -4.33 -22.48 32.84
C ALA A 195 -3.12 -22.23 31.90
N PRO A 196 -1.90 -22.02 32.46
CA PRO A 196 -0.69 -21.91 31.63
C PRO A 196 -0.56 -23.09 30.64
N PRO A 197 -0.07 -22.83 29.41
CA PRO A 197 0.00 -23.85 28.37
C PRO A 197 0.94 -24.99 28.79
N LEU A 198 0.55 -26.20 28.42
CA LEU A 198 1.31 -27.43 28.66
C LEU A 198 1.24 -28.30 27.40
N TYR A 199 2.05 -27.94 26.40
CA TYR A 199 2.12 -28.64 25.13
C TYR A 199 2.82 -29.98 25.27
N GLY A 200 2.26 -31.02 24.65
CA GLY A 200 2.87 -32.33 24.49
C GLY A 200 2.84 -32.78 23.04
N LEU A 201 3.47 -33.92 22.75
CA LEU A 201 3.46 -34.50 21.40
C LEU A 201 2.48 -35.66 21.32
N TYR A 202 1.69 -35.68 20.26
CA TYR A 202 0.64 -36.67 20.05
C TYR A 202 0.65 -37.18 18.60
N VAL A 203 0.10 -38.37 18.40
CA VAL A 203 -0.35 -38.85 17.08
C VAL A 203 -1.86 -38.76 17.05
N TYR A 204 -2.42 -38.10 16.04
CA TYR A 204 -3.83 -38.17 15.72
C TYR A 204 -4.07 -39.12 14.55
N ASP A 205 -5.03 -40.02 14.74
CA ASP A 205 -5.50 -40.97 13.74
C ASP A 205 -6.91 -40.56 13.31
N PRO A 206 -7.09 -40.05 12.07
CA PRO A 206 -8.40 -39.64 11.59
C PRO A 206 -9.35 -40.81 11.33
N ALA A 207 -8.83 -42.02 11.03
CA ALA A 207 -9.67 -43.18 10.74
C ALA A 207 -10.36 -43.71 12.00
N GLU A 208 -9.64 -43.71 13.12
CA GLU A 208 -10.17 -44.14 14.43
C GLU A 208 -10.66 -42.96 15.29
N ALA A 209 -10.45 -41.73 14.83
CA ALA A 209 -10.68 -40.49 15.57
C ALA A 209 -10.03 -40.49 16.97
N THR A 210 -8.80 -41.01 17.08
CA THR A 210 -8.06 -41.09 18.34
C THR A 210 -6.85 -40.18 18.36
N GLN A 211 -6.50 -39.66 19.54
CA GLN A 211 -5.29 -38.88 19.77
C GLN A 211 -4.47 -39.52 20.89
N GLN A 212 -3.28 -40.02 20.58
CA GLN A 212 -2.44 -40.80 21.49
C GLN A 212 -1.16 -40.04 21.86
N PRO A 213 -0.78 -39.98 23.14
CA PRO A 213 0.43 -39.28 23.56
C PRO A 213 1.69 -40.03 23.08
N LEU A 214 2.59 -39.31 22.44
CA LEU A 214 3.96 -39.75 22.17
C LEU A 214 4.92 -39.30 23.26
N LEU A 215 4.77 -38.05 23.69
CA LEU A 215 5.63 -37.42 24.68
C LEU A 215 4.79 -36.62 25.65
N THR A 216 4.92 -36.97 26.93
CA THR A 216 4.24 -36.27 28.02
C THR A 216 4.72 -34.82 28.09
N PRO A 217 3.81 -33.87 28.27
CA PRO A 217 4.18 -32.46 28.28
C PRO A 217 5.01 -32.10 29.52
N GLN A 218 5.82 -31.05 29.42
CA GLN A 218 6.67 -30.55 30.51
C GLN A 218 6.34 -29.09 30.81
N GLU A 219 6.19 -28.73 32.09
CA GLU A 219 5.92 -27.35 32.49
C GLU A 219 7.06 -26.43 32.07
N GLY A 220 6.72 -25.24 31.57
CA GLY A 220 7.70 -24.27 31.05
C GLY A 220 8.32 -24.64 29.70
N VAL A 221 7.93 -25.76 29.08
CA VAL A 221 8.39 -26.19 27.76
C VAL A 221 7.26 -26.12 26.74
N ILE A 222 7.55 -25.54 25.58
CA ILE A 222 6.64 -25.53 24.42
C ILE A 222 7.34 -26.28 23.29
N TYR A 223 6.65 -27.28 22.74
CA TYR A 223 7.08 -27.94 21.51
C TYR A 223 6.57 -27.10 20.33
N GLU A 224 7.45 -26.23 19.82
CA GLU A 224 7.07 -25.27 18.77
C GLU A 224 6.82 -25.94 17.43
N GLU A 225 7.60 -26.94 17.05
CA GLU A 225 7.51 -27.61 15.75
C GLU A 225 7.67 -29.13 15.92
N VAL A 226 6.97 -29.89 15.10
CA VAL A 226 7.07 -31.35 15.02
C VAL A 226 7.31 -31.77 13.58
N VAL A 227 8.28 -32.67 13.38
CA VAL A 227 8.65 -33.18 12.06
C VAL A 227 8.91 -34.67 12.14
N ALA A 228 8.36 -35.43 11.18
CA ALA A 228 8.76 -36.81 10.95
C ALA A 228 9.81 -36.89 9.84
N LEU A 229 10.95 -37.52 10.13
CA LEU A 229 11.92 -37.89 9.10
C LEU A 229 11.43 -39.15 8.39
N GLN A 230 10.81 -38.97 7.22
CA GLN A 230 10.28 -40.04 6.39
C GLN A 230 10.78 -39.91 4.97
N VAL A 231 10.99 -41.04 4.29
CA VAL A 231 11.28 -41.06 2.86
C VAL A 231 10.03 -40.56 2.13
N ARG A 232 10.16 -39.50 1.34
CA ARG A 232 9.10 -38.98 0.47
C ARG A 232 9.55 -39.05 -0.98
N THR A 233 8.58 -39.12 -1.88
CA THR A 233 8.83 -38.79 -3.28
C THR A 233 9.32 -37.34 -3.33
N PRO A 234 10.47 -37.06 -3.98
CA PRO A 234 10.91 -35.69 -4.18
C PRO A 234 9.83 -34.89 -4.92
N PRO A 235 9.61 -33.61 -4.57
CA PRO A 235 8.76 -32.72 -5.34
C PRO A 235 9.12 -32.70 -6.82
N THR A 236 8.13 -32.40 -7.67
CA THR A 236 8.38 -32.09 -9.08
C THR A 236 9.38 -30.94 -9.17
N VAL A 237 10.40 -31.08 -10.02
CA VAL A 237 11.38 -30.02 -10.20
C VAL A 237 10.80 -28.98 -11.15
N ILE A 238 10.51 -27.80 -10.62
CA ILE A 238 10.30 -26.60 -11.41
C ILE A 238 11.69 -26.00 -11.63
N PHE A 239 12.15 -26.02 -12.89
CA PHE A 239 13.42 -25.40 -13.24
C PHE A 239 13.30 -23.89 -13.18
N ASP A 240 14.32 -23.24 -12.62
CA ASP A 240 14.47 -21.79 -12.66
C ASP A 240 14.28 -21.29 -14.08
N LYS A 241 13.43 -20.27 -14.24
CA LYS A 241 13.31 -19.61 -15.53
C LYS A 241 14.60 -18.83 -15.81
N ALA A 242 14.97 -18.75 -17.08
CA ALA A 242 16.21 -18.10 -17.51
C ALA A 242 15.98 -17.15 -18.67
N ALA A 243 16.93 -16.23 -18.90
CA ALA A 243 16.89 -15.33 -20.05
C ALA A 243 16.70 -16.10 -21.36
N GLY A 244 15.66 -15.75 -22.12
CA GLY A 244 15.31 -16.41 -23.39
C GLY A 244 14.64 -17.78 -23.23
N VAL A 245 14.48 -18.29 -22.00
CA VAL A 245 13.78 -19.55 -21.66
C VAL A 245 12.79 -19.27 -20.53
N GLY A 246 11.58 -18.84 -20.91
CA GLY A 246 10.52 -18.50 -19.96
C GLY A 246 10.59 -17.09 -19.37
N LEU A 247 11.69 -16.37 -19.56
CA LEU A 247 11.84 -14.94 -19.24
C LEU A 247 12.37 -14.18 -20.45
N ASP A 248 11.96 -12.92 -20.57
CA ASP A 248 12.49 -12.02 -21.61
C ASP A 248 13.94 -11.65 -21.30
N GLY A 249 14.85 -11.97 -22.23
CA GLY A 249 16.30 -11.79 -22.02
C GLY A 249 16.72 -10.34 -21.89
N GLU A 250 16.11 -9.42 -22.65
CA GLU A 250 16.44 -7.99 -22.58
C GLU A 250 16.01 -7.39 -21.24
N MET A 251 14.85 -7.81 -20.74
CA MET A 251 14.35 -7.41 -19.43
C MET A 251 15.17 -8.01 -18.27
N VAL A 252 15.65 -9.25 -18.41
CA VAL A 252 16.62 -9.85 -17.46
C VAL A 252 17.89 -9.00 -17.40
N ASP A 253 18.51 -8.69 -18.54
CA ASP A 253 19.74 -7.90 -18.61
C ASP A 253 19.55 -6.47 -18.05
N ALA A 254 18.37 -5.89 -18.27
CA ALA A 254 18.00 -4.59 -17.72
C ALA A 254 17.61 -4.64 -16.22
N GLY A 255 17.39 -5.82 -15.64
CA GLY A 255 16.95 -6.01 -14.25
C GLY A 255 15.56 -5.43 -13.98
N VAL A 256 14.63 -5.65 -14.92
CA VAL A 256 13.24 -5.17 -14.85
C VAL A 256 12.25 -6.30 -15.08
N GLY A 257 11.03 -6.15 -14.57
CA GLY A 257 9.86 -6.92 -14.99
C GLY A 257 8.89 -6.03 -15.78
N LEU A 258 7.77 -6.59 -16.23
CA LEU A 258 6.72 -5.89 -16.97
C LEU A 258 5.38 -5.95 -16.23
N LEU A 259 4.84 -4.80 -15.86
CA LEU A 259 3.46 -4.67 -15.38
C LEU A 259 2.54 -4.36 -16.56
N GLN A 260 1.47 -5.11 -16.70
CA GLN A 260 0.40 -4.86 -17.66
C GLN A 260 -0.93 -4.77 -16.93
N ILE A 261 -1.74 -3.78 -17.29
CA ILE A 261 -3.12 -3.63 -16.82
C ILE A 261 -3.99 -3.56 -18.07
N ARG A 262 -4.97 -4.47 -18.20
CA ARG A 262 -5.80 -4.52 -19.41
C ARG A 262 -6.73 -3.32 -19.51
N SER A 263 -7.32 -2.87 -18.40
CA SER A 263 -7.90 -1.53 -18.31
C SER A 263 -7.97 -1.05 -16.86
N VAL A 264 -7.59 0.20 -16.61
CA VAL A 264 -7.77 0.83 -15.28
C VAL A 264 -9.23 1.17 -14.97
N TYR A 265 -10.13 1.08 -15.95
CA TYR A 265 -11.58 1.26 -15.82
C TYR A 265 -12.35 -0.05 -15.64
N ASP A 266 -11.64 -1.18 -15.65
CA ASP A 266 -12.21 -2.46 -15.23
C ASP A 266 -12.12 -2.54 -13.71
N LEU A 267 -13.27 -2.47 -13.02
CA LEU A 267 -13.41 -2.67 -11.58
C LEU A 267 -14.06 -4.03 -11.31
N ASP A 268 -13.22 -5.04 -11.13
CA ASP A 268 -13.64 -6.44 -10.92
C ASP A 268 -14.64 -6.96 -11.98
N GLY A 269 -14.37 -6.67 -13.26
CA GLY A 269 -15.19 -7.06 -14.41
C GLY A 269 -16.31 -6.07 -14.75
N GLN A 270 -16.42 -4.94 -14.04
CA GLN A 270 -17.41 -3.90 -14.30
C GLN A 270 -16.77 -2.67 -14.96
N ASP A 271 -17.45 -2.12 -15.96
CA ASP A 271 -17.00 -0.91 -16.66
C ASP A 271 -17.29 0.33 -15.80
N SER A 272 -16.22 1.01 -15.39
CA SER A 272 -16.28 2.27 -14.65
C SER A 272 -15.93 3.48 -15.53
N ALA A 273 -15.76 3.31 -16.84
CA ALA A 273 -15.55 4.42 -17.76
C ALA A 273 -16.88 5.15 -18.02
N GLU A 274 -16.78 6.45 -18.29
CA GLU A 274 -17.93 7.30 -18.56
C GLU A 274 -17.81 7.88 -19.98
N PRO A 275 -18.77 7.63 -20.89
CA PRO A 275 -19.98 6.82 -20.70
C PRO A 275 -19.74 5.30 -20.73
N ASP A 276 -18.68 4.84 -21.39
CA ASP A 276 -18.27 3.43 -21.48
C ASP A 276 -16.84 3.32 -22.05
N LEU A 277 -16.21 2.16 -21.89
CA LEU A 277 -14.82 1.94 -22.29
C LEU A 277 -14.61 2.01 -23.80
N THR A 278 -15.59 1.58 -24.60
CA THR A 278 -15.47 1.58 -26.07
C THR A 278 -15.46 3.02 -26.61
N THR A 279 -16.32 3.87 -26.06
CA THR A 279 -16.37 5.30 -26.36
C THR A 279 -15.09 6.01 -25.90
N LEU A 280 -14.53 5.64 -24.75
CA LEU A 280 -13.28 6.20 -24.25
C LEU A 280 -12.07 5.80 -25.11
N ALA A 281 -12.05 4.56 -25.61
CA ALA A 281 -11.00 4.01 -26.45
C ALA A 281 -10.94 4.61 -27.85
N ASP A 282 -12.07 5.09 -28.38
CA ASP A 282 -12.20 5.67 -29.72
C ASP A 282 -11.71 7.14 -29.75
N PRO A 283 -10.58 7.44 -30.42
CA PRO A 283 -10.02 8.80 -30.46
C PRO A 283 -10.93 9.83 -31.16
N THR A 284 -11.87 9.40 -32.00
CA THR A 284 -12.81 10.30 -32.70
C THR A 284 -14.02 10.66 -31.85
N GLN A 285 -14.29 9.89 -30.80
CA GLN A 285 -15.37 10.14 -29.84
C GLN A 285 -14.86 10.81 -28.57
N THR A 286 -13.68 10.40 -28.09
CA THR A 286 -13.07 10.92 -26.87
C THR A 286 -11.70 11.53 -27.17
N ARG A 287 -11.60 12.85 -27.01
CA ARG A 287 -10.32 13.56 -27.11
C ARG A 287 -9.48 13.32 -25.85
N PRO A 288 -8.14 13.37 -25.94
CA PRO A 288 -7.29 13.11 -24.78
C PRO A 288 -7.62 13.95 -23.53
N ASP A 289 -8.00 15.22 -23.69
CA ASP A 289 -8.38 16.14 -22.62
C ASP A 289 -9.69 15.80 -21.91
N GLN A 290 -10.53 14.96 -22.51
CA GLN A 290 -11.77 14.47 -21.90
C GLN A 290 -11.55 13.21 -21.05
N ARG A 291 -10.39 12.55 -21.15
CA ARG A 291 -10.08 11.35 -20.37
C ARG A 291 -9.72 11.71 -18.92
N PRO A 292 -10.41 11.14 -17.92
CA PRO A 292 -10.17 11.50 -16.52
C PRO A 292 -8.84 10.98 -15.98
N LEU A 293 -8.38 9.83 -16.47
CA LEU A 293 -7.10 9.22 -16.10
C LEU A 293 -6.11 9.35 -17.25
N ARG A 294 -4.89 9.78 -16.96
CA ARG A 294 -3.88 10.12 -17.96
C ARG A 294 -2.56 9.42 -17.75
N PHE A 295 -2.18 9.19 -16.50
CA PHE A 295 -0.90 8.59 -16.16
C PHE A 295 -1.03 7.60 -15.01
N LEU A 296 -0.11 6.63 -14.98
CA LEU A 296 0.12 5.77 -13.83
C LEU A 296 1.45 6.19 -13.18
N ARG A 297 1.44 6.43 -11.85
CA ARG A 297 2.63 6.64 -11.03
C ARG A 297 3.04 5.33 -10.38
N LEU A 298 4.28 4.90 -10.56
CA LEU A 298 4.88 3.82 -9.78
C LEU A 298 5.59 4.40 -8.55
N TYR A 299 5.43 3.75 -7.40
CA TYR A 299 6.17 4.08 -6.19
C TYR A 299 6.56 2.82 -5.42
N LYS A 300 7.56 2.95 -4.54
CA LYS A 300 7.95 1.91 -3.60
C LYS A 300 7.96 2.42 -2.17
N PRO A 301 7.74 1.52 -1.20
CA PRO A 301 7.98 1.83 0.21
C PRO A 301 9.48 1.88 0.48
N VAL A 302 9.88 2.68 1.46
CA VAL A 302 11.27 2.71 1.94
C VAL A 302 11.39 1.78 3.14
N ALA A 303 12.21 0.74 2.97
CA ALA A 303 12.55 -0.18 4.06
C ALA A 303 13.30 0.59 5.14
N LEU A 304 12.83 0.47 6.39
CA LEU A 304 13.46 1.13 7.52
C LEU A 304 14.58 0.24 8.07
N PRO A 305 15.76 0.81 8.41
CA PRO A 305 16.80 0.06 9.09
C PRO A 305 16.34 -0.42 10.48
N GLU A 306 17.05 -1.41 11.01
CA GLU A 306 16.87 -1.81 12.40
C GLU A 306 17.12 -0.63 13.36
N ARG A 307 16.39 -0.59 14.47
CA ARG A 307 16.49 0.50 15.47
C ARG A 307 17.85 0.59 16.16
N ASN A 308 18.64 -0.49 16.14
CA ASN A 308 20.03 -0.51 16.63
C ASN A 308 21.01 0.18 15.66
N LEU A 309 20.65 0.28 14.37
CA LEU A 309 21.43 0.92 13.33
C LEU A 309 21.07 2.41 13.21
N LEU A 310 19.77 2.72 13.22
CA LEU A 310 19.29 4.09 13.14
C LEU A 310 17.96 4.25 13.86
N VAL A 311 17.93 5.17 14.82
CA VAL A 311 16.69 5.61 15.48
C VAL A 311 16.14 6.79 14.71
N ILE A 312 14.95 6.62 14.14
CA ILE A 312 14.28 7.66 13.35
C ILE A 312 13.27 8.37 14.26
N PRO A 313 13.41 9.69 14.51
CA PRO A 313 12.44 10.42 15.32
C PRO A 313 11.09 10.49 14.61
N ASN A 314 10.01 10.61 15.39
CA ASN A 314 8.65 10.66 14.83
C ASN A 314 8.44 11.89 13.94
N SER A 315 9.10 13.02 14.27
CA SER A 315 9.13 14.25 13.48
C SER A 315 9.64 13.99 12.05
N ALA A 316 10.68 13.16 11.88
CA ALA A 316 11.23 12.90 10.55
C ALA A 316 10.25 12.26 9.55
N PHE A 317 9.23 11.53 10.02
CA PHE A 317 8.15 11.07 9.15
C PHE A 317 7.20 12.21 8.78
N GLY A 318 6.85 13.08 9.72
CA GLY A 318 5.93 14.20 9.52
C GLY A 318 4.46 13.86 9.80
N ARG A 319 3.54 14.54 9.09
CA ARG A 319 2.08 14.51 9.29
C ARG A 319 1.48 13.12 9.14
N ASN A 320 1.91 12.32 8.16
CA ASN A 320 1.32 11.03 7.84
C ASN A 320 2.25 9.85 8.14
N ARG A 321 2.51 9.65 9.44
CA ARG A 321 3.32 8.53 9.95
C ARG A 321 2.81 7.16 9.53
N GLY A 322 1.48 6.99 9.43
CA GLY A 322 0.86 5.71 9.07
C GLY A 322 1.17 5.28 7.64
N LEU A 323 1.36 6.23 6.73
CA LEU A 323 1.75 5.91 5.36
C LEU A 323 3.22 5.44 5.34
N GLY A 324 4.12 6.12 6.06
CA GLY A 324 5.57 5.83 6.05
C GLY A 324 6.30 6.44 4.85
N MET A 325 7.61 6.26 4.77
CA MET A 325 8.45 6.87 3.72
C MET A 325 8.30 6.16 2.36
N ARG A 326 8.31 6.92 1.27
CA ARG A 326 8.10 6.45 -0.11
C ARG A 326 9.02 7.14 -1.11
N GLU A 327 9.33 6.40 -2.18
CA GLU A 327 10.05 6.90 -3.34
C GLU A 327 9.21 6.67 -4.59
N ILE A 328 9.24 7.61 -5.53
CA ILE A 328 8.59 7.48 -6.83
C ILE A 328 9.58 6.79 -7.78
N LEU A 329 9.11 5.75 -8.47
CA LEU A 329 9.92 4.96 -9.40
C LEU A 329 9.85 5.49 -10.83
N GLY A 330 8.73 6.12 -11.19
CA GLY A 330 8.50 6.70 -12.51
C GLY A 330 7.04 6.68 -12.93
N TYR A 331 6.80 7.02 -14.19
CA TYR A 331 5.49 7.22 -14.77
C TYR A 331 5.32 6.50 -16.11
N ALA A 332 4.09 6.08 -16.39
CA ALA A 332 3.63 5.66 -17.72
C ALA A 332 2.35 6.41 -18.12
N PRO A 333 2.11 6.60 -19.43
CA PRO A 333 0.80 7.00 -19.91
C PRO A 333 -0.24 5.90 -19.69
N ILE A 334 -1.50 6.30 -19.52
CA ILE A 334 -2.66 5.42 -19.65
C ILE A 334 -3.23 5.60 -21.07
N GLU A 335 -3.35 4.50 -21.81
CA GLU A 335 -3.84 4.53 -23.19
C GLU A 335 -5.37 4.74 -23.26
N PRO A 336 -5.95 5.06 -24.44
CA PRO A 336 -7.37 5.41 -24.54
C PRO A 336 -8.32 4.32 -24.02
N ASP A 337 -8.02 3.05 -24.25
CA ASP A 337 -8.75 1.89 -23.71
C ASP A 337 -8.46 1.60 -22.22
N GLY A 338 -7.84 2.54 -21.50
CA GLY A 338 -7.45 2.40 -20.11
C GLY A 338 -6.28 1.48 -19.86
N SER A 339 -5.67 0.88 -20.89
CA SER A 339 -4.58 -0.07 -20.70
C SER A 339 -3.27 0.60 -20.33
N VAL A 340 -2.43 -0.14 -19.61
CA VAL A 340 -1.08 0.26 -19.22
C VAL A 340 -0.11 -0.88 -19.49
N SER A 341 1.07 -0.56 -20.01
CA SER A 341 2.21 -1.47 -20.07
C SER A 341 3.46 -0.71 -19.69
N ILE A 342 4.12 -1.14 -18.60
CA ILE A 342 5.26 -0.40 -18.03
C ILE A 342 6.27 -1.35 -17.40
N ARG A 343 7.56 -1.10 -17.66
CA ARG A 343 8.66 -1.78 -16.98
C ARG A 343 8.71 -1.36 -15.52
N VAL A 344 8.92 -2.31 -14.63
CA VAL A 344 9.09 -2.07 -13.20
C VAL A 344 10.47 -2.58 -12.76
N PRO A 345 11.16 -1.94 -11.80
CA PRO A 345 12.37 -2.51 -11.23
C PRO A 345 12.09 -3.91 -10.68
N ALA A 346 12.86 -4.91 -11.13
CA ALA A 346 12.76 -6.26 -10.58
C ALA A 346 13.29 -6.31 -9.14
N ASP A 347 12.93 -7.36 -8.41
CA ASP A 347 13.38 -7.61 -7.04
C ASP A 347 13.10 -6.43 -6.09
N THR A 348 12.04 -5.68 -6.40
CA THR A 348 11.65 -4.47 -5.71
C THR A 348 10.14 -4.51 -5.49
N PRO A 349 9.65 -4.33 -4.24
CA PRO A 349 8.22 -4.17 -4.02
C PRO A 349 7.80 -2.82 -4.58
N PHE A 350 6.73 -2.81 -5.37
CA PHE A 350 6.18 -1.58 -5.92
C PHE A 350 4.68 -1.53 -5.72
N SER A 351 4.12 -0.34 -5.87
CA SER A 351 2.69 -0.12 -6.03
C SER A 351 2.48 1.05 -6.97
N PHE A 352 1.22 1.42 -7.23
CA PHE A 352 0.89 2.43 -8.20
C PHE A 352 -0.33 3.29 -7.84
N SER A 353 -0.46 4.41 -8.54
CA SER A 353 -1.57 5.35 -8.42
C SER A 353 -1.99 5.83 -9.80
N LEU A 354 -3.30 5.93 -10.02
CA LEU A 354 -3.89 6.48 -11.23
C LEU A 354 -3.95 8.00 -11.10
N LEU A 355 -3.54 8.73 -12.14
CA LEU A 355 -3.38 10.17 -12.09
C LEU A 355 -4.22 10.88 -13.14
N ASP A 356 -4.69 12.08 -12.79
CA ASP A 356 -5.29 13.02 -13.74
C ASP A 356 -4.24 13.70 -14.64
N ARG A 357 -4.70 14.60 -15.52
CA ARG A 357 -3.84 15.40 -16.40
C ARG A 357 -2.82 16.26 -15.66
N ALA A 358 -3.11 16.68 -14.43
CA ALA A 358 -2.23 17.50 -13.60
C ALA A 358 -1.27 16.66 -12.73
N GLY A 359 -1.29 15.33 -12.87
CA GLY A 359 -0.44 14.43 -12.10
C GLY A 359 -0.91 14.21 -10.66
N ARG A 360 -2.19 14.45 -10.35
CA ARG A 360 -2.76 14.24 -9.01
C ARG A 360 -3.44 12.88 -8.95
N ARG A 361 -3.27 12.13 -7.85
CA ARG A 361 -3.90 10.82 -7.68
C ARG A 361 -5.42 10.93 -7.69
N VAL A 362 -6.06 10.16 -8.57
CA VAL A 362 -7.50 9.93 -8.64
C VAL A 362 -7.82 8.59 -7.97
N GLY A 363 -8.85 8.58 -7.12
CA GLY A 363 -9.32 7.35 -6.48
C GLY A 363 -8.50 6.89 -5.26
N PRO A 364 -8.83 5.69 -4.74
CA PRO A 364 -8.14 5.11 -3.59
C PRO A 364 -6.70 4.71 -3.93
N ARG A 365 -5.89 4.49 -2.90
CA ARG A 365 -4.53 3.97 -3.07
C ARG A 365 -4.58 2.47 -3.34
N HIS A 366 -3.68 1.99 -4.20
CA HIS A 366 -3.34 0.58 -4.25
C HIS A 366 -2.39 0.27 -3.08
N ASP A 367 -2.93 -0.23 -1.97
CA ASP A 367 -2.15 -0.51 -0.76
C ASP A 367 -1.72 -2.00 -0.70
N HIS A 368 -1.19 -2.52 -1.81
CA HIS A 368 -0.55 -3.85 -1.93
C HIS A 368 0.86 -3.74 -2.54
N TRP A 369 1.72 -4.74 -2.32
CA TRP A 369 3.12 -4.75 -2.72
C TRP A 369 3.46 -5.93 -3.65
N PRO A 370 3.03 -5.90 -4.93
CA PRO A 370 3.57 -6.81 -5.94
C PRO A 370 5.09 -6.69 -6.07
N GLN A 371 5.68 -7.75 -6.57
CA GLN A 371 7.09 -7.86 -6.94
C GLN A 371 7.19 -8.68 -8.21
N LEU A 372 8.25 -8.47 -8.98
CA LEU A 372 8.58 -9.31 -10.14
C LEU A 372 10.06 -9.66 -10.13
N ARG A 373 10.38 -10.86 -10.59
CA ARG A 373 11.75 -11.26 -10.92
C ARG A 373 12.19 -10.62 -12.25
N PRO A 374 13.49 -10.50 -12.52
CA PRO A 374 13.97 -9.99 -13.80
C PRO A 374 13.38 -10.78 -14.98
N GLY A 375 12.83 -10.08 -15.98
CA GLY A 375 12.21 -10.67 -17.16
C GLY A 375 10.79 -11.22 -16.97
N GLU A 376 10.24 -11.17 -15.76
CA GLU A 376 8.89 -11.62 -15.47
C GLU A 376 7.84 -10.59 -15.91
N SER A 377 6.66 -11.06 -16.30
CA SER A 377 5.51 -10.22 -16.62
C SER A 377 4.34 -10.54 -15.69
N LEU A 378 3.66 -9.51 -15.21
CA LEU A 378 2.41 -9.59 -14.45
C LEU A 378 1.32 -8.85 -15.22
N GLU A 379 0.23 -9.55 -15.53
CA GLU A 379 -0.97 -8.95 -16.13
C GLU A 379 -2.10 -8.89 -15.09
N CYS A 380 -2.64 -7.69 -14.91
CA CYS A 380 -3.87 -7.44 -14.18
C CYS A 380 -5.01 -7.23 -15.18
N HIS A 381 -6.16 -7.90 -14.98
CA HIS A 381 -7.35 -7.62 -15.79
C HIS A 381 -7.85 -6.18 -15.59
N GLY A 382 -7.85 -5.71 -14.34
CA GLY A 382 -8.28 -4.37 -13.98
C GLY A 382 -7.85 -3.96 -12.57
N CYS A 383 -8.49 -2.90 -12.08
CA CYS A 383 -8.40 -2.43 -10.71
C CYS A 383 -9.41 -3.19 -9.83
N HIS A 384 -9.16 -3.24 -8.52
CA HIS A 384 -10.06 -3.88 -7.55
C HIS A 384 -10.97 -2.86 -6.87
N ASP A 385 -12.26 -3.16 -6.72
CA ASP A 385 -13.16 -2.39 -5.87
C ASP A 385 -13.03 -2.88 -4.42
N PRO A 386 -12.58 -2.06 -3.44
CA PRO A 386 -12.47 -2.49 -2.05
C PRO A 386 -13.78 -3.01 -1.42
N ALA A 387 -14.94 -2.66 -1.98
CA ALA A 387 -16.24 -3.19 -1.54
C ALA A 387 -16.58 -4.56 -2.13
N SER A 388 -15.79 -5.05 -3.09
CA SER A 388 -15.95 -6.32 -3.77
C SER A 388 -15.33 -7.47 -2.98
N PRO A 389 -15.97 -8.65 -2.92
CA PRO A 389 -15.40 -9.85 -2.32
C PRO A 389 -14.46 -10.61 -3.30
N VAL A 390 -14.07 -10.01 -4.43
CA VAL A 390 -13.20 -10.62 -5.45
C VAL A 390 -11.77 -10.67 -4.92
N PRO A 391 -11.15 -11.85 -4.81
CA PRO A 391 -9.76 -11.93 -4.39
C PRO A 391 -8.87 -11.36 -5.49
N HIS A 392 -7.88 -10.58 -5.09
CA HIS A 392 -6.93 -9.96 -5.99
C HIS A 392 -5.70 -10.85 -6.23
N ALA A 393 -4.99 -10.63 -7.33
CA ALA A 393 -3.68 -11.24 -7.63
C ALA A 393 -3.67 -12.78 -7.76
N ARG A 394 -4.74 -13.41 -8.28
CA ARG A 394 -4.78 -14.82 -8.67
C ARG A 394 -5.64 -15.03 -9.93
N GLN A 395 -5.01 -15.33 -11.07
CA GLN A 395 -5.65 -15.21 -12.40
C GLN A 395 -6.88 -16.12 -12.62
N ASP A 396 -6.88 -17.35 -12.10
CA ASP A 396 -8.00 -18.31 -12.17
C ASP A 396 -9.14 -18.00 -11.19
N ALA A 397 -8.99 -16.95 -10.38
CA ALA A 397 -10.01 -16.43 -9.46
C ALA A 397 -10.59 -15.06 -9.88
N LEU A 398 -10.01 -14.42 -10.90
CA LEU A 398 -10.44 -13.10 -11.39
C LEU A 398 -11.59 -13.22 -12.41
N PRO A 399 -12.57 -12.31 -12.39
CA PRO A 399 -13.52 -12.14 -13.49
C PRO A 399 -12.79 -11.98 -14.83
N ALA A 400 -13.45 -12.34 -15.93
CA ALA A 400 -12.91 -12.08 -17.27
C ALA A 400 -12.64 -10.58 -17.45
N ALA A 401 -11.49 -10.25 -18.05
CA ALA A 401 -11.14 -8.87 -18.32
C ALA A 401 -12.16 -8.21 -19.25
N LEU A 402 -12.61 -7.01 -18.89
CA LEU A 402 -13.50 -6.18 -19.70
C LEU A 402 -12.85 -5.82 -21.05
N ASN A 403 -11.59 -5.41 -21.01
CA ASN A 403 -10.81 -5.12 -22.22
C ASN A 403 -10.25 -6.42 -22.81
N SER A 404 -10.99 -7.04 -23.72
CA SER A 404 -10.54 -8.21 -24.48
C SER A 404 -9.44 -7.93 -25.52
N GLY A 405 -9.09 -6.66 -25.73
CA GLY A 405 -8.08 -6.24 -26.70
C GLY A 405 -8.57 -6.27 -28.15
N ALA A 406 -7.64 -6.21 -29.10
CA ALA A 406 -7.94 -6.15 -30.52
C ALA A 406 -8.62 -7.44 -31.03
N LEU A 407 -9.58 -7.29 -31.94
CA LEU A 407 -10.40 -8.41 -32.42
C LEU A 407 -9.70 -9.28 -33.48
N GLY A 408 -8.61 -8.80 -34.10
CA GLY A 408 -7.91 -9.53 -35.16
C GLY A 408 -6.50 -9.00 -35.41
N ASP A 409 -5.70 -9.80 -36.12
CA ASP A 409 -4.28 -9.52 -36.37
C ASP A 409 -4.06 -8.49 -37.47
N GLY A 410 -3.06 -7.65 -37.28
CA GLY A 410 -2.57 -6.68 -38.27
C GLY A 410 -3.53 -5.53 -38.56
N LEU A 411 -4.59 -5.38 -37.77
CA LEU A 411 -5.56 -4.29 -37.90
C LEU A 411 -5.25 -3.17 -36.90
N PRO A 412 -5.50 -1.90 -37.26
CA PRO A 412 -5.50 -0.82 -36.29
C PRO A 412 -6.69 -0.93 -35.35
N PHE A 413 -6.61 -0.26 -34.20
CA PHE A 413 -7.76 -0.10 -33.32
C PHE A 413 -8.83 0.79 -34.01
N PRO A 414 -10.13 0.62 -33.69
CA PRO A 414 -11.19 1.41 -34.30
C PRO A 414 -10.89 2.91 -34.26
N ASN A 415 -11.00 3.57 -35.42
CA ASN A 415 -10.85 5.03 -35.58
C ASN A 415 -9.53 5.62 -35.05
N SER A 416 -8.46 4.81 -35.02
CA SER A 416 -7.13 5.20 -34.53
C SER A 416 -6.08 5.30 -35.65
N ASP A 417 -4.94 5.91 -35.35
CA ASP A 417 -3.78 6.05 -36.24
C ASP A 417 -3.36 4.67 -36.80
N PRO A 418 -3.44 4.45 -38.13
CA PRO A 418 -3.15 3.15 -38.74
C PRO A 418 -1.69 2.73 -38.65
N ALA A 419 -0.79 3.62 -38.21
CA ALA A 419 0.60 3.26 -37.90
C ALA A 419 0.72 2.30 -36.71
N ILE A 420 -0.29 2.26 -35.83
CA ILE A 420 -0.34 1.35 -34.68
C ILE A 420 -1.32 0.22 -34.98
N TRP A 421 -0.78 -0.97 -35.20
CA TRP A 421 -1.54 -2.19 -35.48
C TRP A 421 -1.37 -3.20 -34.35
N ALA A 422 -2.40 -4.02 -34.13
CA ALA A 422 -2.44 -4.98 -33.04
C ALA A 422 -2.38 -6.42 -33.55
N ASN A 423 -1.88 -7.32 -32.69
CA ASN A 423 -2.24 -8.74 -32.77
C ASN A 423 -3.55 -8.95 -32.02
N GLN A 424 -4.28 -10.01 -32.36
CA GLN A 424 -5.51 -10.37 -31.67
C GLN A 424 -5.27 -10.51 -30.16
N GLY A 425 -6.13 -9.89 -29.36
CA GLY A 425 -6.07 -9.89 -27.89
C GLY A 425 -5.19 -8.80 -27.26
N GLU A 426 -4.37 -8.10 -28.04
CA GLU A 426 -3.54 -7.00 -27.52
C GLU A 426 -4.40 -5.79 -27.15
N THR A 427 -4.15 -5.22 -25.98
CA THR A 427 -4.63 -3.88 -25.63
C THR A 427 -3.83 -2.80 -26.35
N MET A 428 -4.32 -1.56 -26.33
CA MET A 428 -3.64 -0.42 -26.96
C MET A 428 -2.22 -0.24 -26.41
N ALA A 429 -2.01 -0.41 -25.09
CA ALA A 429 -0.69 -0.33 -24.46
C ALA A 429 0.23 -1.49 -24.85
N GLN A 430 -0.30 -2.72 -24.96
CA GLN A 430 0.47 -3.89 -25.39
C GLN A 430 0.96 -3.72 -26.84
N ALA A 431 0.06 -3.32 -27.75
CA ALA A 431 0.40 -3.10 -29.16
C ALA A 431 1.44 -1.97 -29.33
N ARG A 432 1.23 -0.83 -28.66
CA ARG A 432 2.18 0.30 -28.69
C ARG A 432 3.54 -0.09 -28.10
N GLY A 433 3.53 -0.83 -26.99
CA GLY A 433 4.75 -1.33 -26.35
C GLY A 433 5.56 -2.24 -27.27
N ARG A 434 4.92 -3.24 -27.87
CA ARG A 434 5.54 -4.15 -28.85
C ARG A 434 6.15 -3.40 -30.04
N ILE A 435 5.43 -2.42 -30.60
CA ILE A 435 5.92 -1.64 -31.75
C ILE A 435 7.12 -0.77 -31.35
N SER A 436 7.03 -0.06 -30.23
CA SER A 436 8.14 0.78 -29.74
C SER A 436 9.40 -0.04 -29.43
N CYS A 437 9.25 -1.27 -28.93
CA CYS A 437 10.35 -2.18 -28.65
C CYS A 437 11.11 -2.69 -29.88
N GLN A 438 10.64 -2.44 -31.10
CA GLN A 438 11.43 -2.68 -32.30
C GLN A 438 12.59 -1.66 -32.46
N SER A 439 12.61 -0.62 -31.61
CA SER A 439 13.63 0.43 -31.63
C SER A 439 14.26 0.66 -30.26
N ASP A 440 13.50 1.17 -29.29
CA ASP A 440 14.03 1.62 -28.00
C ASP A 440 13.16 1.27 -26.79
N CYS A 441 11.99 0.66 -27.00
CA CYS A 441 11.01 0.39 -25.96
C CYS A 441 10.56 1.64 -25.17
N ALA A 442 10.62 2.84 -25.75
CA ALA A 442 10.22 4.08 -25.09
C ALA A 442 8.79 4.03 -24.53
N ALA A 443 7.84 3.37 -25.23
CA ALA A 443 6.45 3.30 -24.79
C ALA A 443 6.21 2.54 -23.49
N ILE A 444 7.10 1.60 -23.12
CA ILE A 444 7.01 0.83 -21.87
C ILE A 444 8.12 1.20 -20.87
N THR A 445 9.01 2.12 -21.22
CA THR A 445 10.09 2.56 -20.34
C THR A 445 9.56 3.72 -19.48
N PRO A 446 9.61 3.61 -18.14
CA PRO A 446 9.15 4.69 -17.28
C PRO A 446 9.95 5.97 -17.51
N SER A 447 9.34 7.10 -17.18
CA SER A 447 10.03 8.38 -17.06
C SER A 447 9.96 8.89 -15.63
N VAL A 448 10.94 9.68 -15.19
CA VAL A 448 10.78 10.50 -13.97
C VAL A 448 9.91 11.72 -14.23
N ASP A 449 9.50 11.97 -15.47
CA ASP A 449 8.64 13.06 -15.88
C ASP A 449 7.24 12.61 -16.29
N LEU A 450 6.28 13.54 -16.20
CA LEU A 450 4.96 13.36 -16.80
C LEU A 450 5.00 13.89 -18.23
N GLN A 451 4.87 12.98 -19.21
CA GLN A 451 5.01 13.30 -20.64
C GLN A 451 3.83 12.73 -21.42
N PHE A 452 3.12 13.59 -22.15
CA PHE A 452 2.04 13.19 -23.02
C PHE A 452 2.33 13.56 -24.48
N GLU A 453 2.08 12.59 -25.36
CA GLU A 453 2.00 12.73 -26.80
C GLU A 453 0.79 11.94 -27.31
N ASP A 454 0.10 12.48 -28.32
CA ASP A 454 -1.05 11.83 -28.94
C ASP A 454 -0.61 10.88 -30.06
N HIS A 455 -0.59 9.59 -29.74
CA HIS A 455 -0.23 8.55 -30.69
C HIS A 455 -1.43 7.95 -31.43
N TRP A 456 -2.66 8.28 -31.02
CA TRP A 456 -3.85 7.51 -31.40
C TRP A 456 -4.77 8.24 -32.36
N ALA A 457 -4.78 9.57 -32.37
CA ALA A 457 -5.52 10.31 -33.37
C ALA A 457 -4.92 10.10 -34.77
N ASP A 458 -5.73 9.61 -35.72
CA ASP A 458 -5.34 9.51 -37.13
C ASP A 458 -5.26 10.94 -37.74
N PRO A 459 -4.08 11.41 -38.15
CA PRO A 459 -3.91 12.75 -38.75
C PRO A 459 -4.68 12.93 -40.07
N ALA A 460 -5.11 11.85 -40.73
CA ALA A 460 -5.97 11.92 -41.90
C ALA A 460 -7.44 12.22 -41.55
N VAL A 461 -7.86 11.94 -40.32
CA VAL A 461 -9.23 12.14 -39.82
C VAL A 461 -9.33 13.39 -38.94
N GLN A 462 -8.38 13.59 -38.03
CA GLN A 462 -8.35 14.70 -37.10
C GLN A 462 -6.91 15.08 -36.68
N PRO A 463 -6.65 16.35 -36.32
CA PRO A 463 -5.34 16.74 -35.82
C PRO A 463 -5.03 16.08 -34.48
N LYS A 464 -3.78 15.64 -34.31
CA LYS A 464 -3.24 15.15 -33.03
C LYS A 464 -3.35 16.23 -31.96
N ALA A 465 -3.69 15.83 -30.73
CA ALA A 465 -3.74 16.74 -29.59
C ALA A 465 -2.34 17.27 -29.25
N PRO A 466 -2.21 18.53 -28.75
CA PRO A 466 -0.91 19.07 -28.37
C PRO A 466 -0.23 18.25 -27.28
N SER A 467 1.03 17.89 -27.52
CA SER A 467 1.90 17.27 -26.52
C SER A 467 2.18 18.24 -25.37
N PHE A 468 2.38 17.70 -24.17
CA PHE A 468 2.82 18.48 -23.01
C PHE A 468 3.71 17.64 -22.11
N SER A 469 4.54 18.32 -21.32
CA SER A 469 5.36 17.69 -20.31
C SER A 469 5.46 18.56 -19.07
N TYR A 470 5.56 17.93 -17.91
CA TYR A 470 5.98 18.58 -16.67
C TYR A 470 7.28 17.92 -16.27
N ARG A 471 8.40 18.63 -16.35
CA ARG A 471 9.72 18.04 -16.13
C ARG A 471 10.37 18.59 -14.88
N TYR A 472 11.16 17.76 -14.19
CA TYR A 472 11.96 18.27 -13.07
C TYR A 472 13.05 19.25 -13.54
N THR A 473 13.50 19.15 -14.78
CA THR A 473 14.43 20.13 -15.38
C THR A 473 13.82 21.52 -15.53
N ASP A 474 12.50 21.64 -15.46
CA ASP A 474 11.78 22.92 -15.52
C ASP A 474 11.63 23.56 -14.12
N LEU A 475 12.08 22.89 -13.05
CA LEU A 475 12.14 23.46 -11.70
C LEU A 475 13.33 24.41 -11.58
N THR A 476 13.10 25.50 -10.86
CA THR A 476 14.15 26.42 -10.39
C THR A 476 14.57 26.13 -8.94
N SER A 477 13.81 25.28 -8.25
CA SER A 477 14.18 24.67 -6.96
C SER A 477 14.91 23.33 -7.18
N PRO A 478 15.52 22.74 -6.14
CA PRO A 478 16.16 21.43 -6.25
C PRO A 478 15.19 20.36 -6.79
N ALA A 479 15.65 19.60 -7.79
CA ALA A 479 14.89 18.48 -8.34
C ALA A 479 15.00 17.25 -7.42
N PRO A 480 13.90 16.48 -7.21
CA PRO A 480 13.90 15.32 -6.33
C PRO A 480 14.51 14.06 -6.94
N ALA A 481 15.01 14.12 -8.18
CA ALA A 481 15.63 13.01 -8.89
C ALA A 481 17.00 13.41 -9.43
N SER A 482 17.95 12.46 -9.48
CA SER A 482 19.29 12.72 -10.03
C SER A 482 19.24 13.16 -11.50
N GLU A 483 20.22 13.95 -11.93
CA GLU A 483 20.34 14.39 -13.33
C GLU A 483 20.39 13.20 -14.31
N ALA A 484 21.07 12.12 -13.94
CA ALA A 484 21.12 10.90 -14.74
C ALA A 484 19.72 10.33 -14.99
N CYS A 485 18.85 10.33 -13.98
CA CYS A 485 17.48 9.85 -14.08
C CYS A 485 16.55 10.80 -14.84
N GLN A 486 16.83 12.10 -14.80
CA GLN A 486 16.13 13.10 -15.62
C GLN A 486 16.47 12.96 -17.11
N GLN A 487 17.68 12.48 -17.43
CA GLN A 487 18.11 12.24 -18.82
C GLN A 487 17.67 10.87 -19.34
N ARG A 488 17.86 9.82 -18.54
CA ARG A 488 17.54 8.44 -18.93
C ARG A 488 17.13 7.61 -17.72
N TRP A 489 15.94 7.02 -17.81
CA TRP A 489 15.47 6.12 -16.77
C TRP A 489 16.27 4.81 -16.74
N SER A 490 16.49 4.30 -15.51
CA SER A 490 17.00 2.96 -15.24
C SER A 490 16.28 2.38 -14.02
N ARG A 491 16.42 1.08 -13.77
CA ARG A 491 15.84 0.42 -12.58
C ARG A 491 16.27 1.04 -11.23
N LEU A 492 17.36 1.81 -11.22
CA LEU A 492 17.88 2.50 -10.03
C LEU A 492 17.28 3.90 -9.83
N CYS A 493 16.52 4.41 -10.79
CA CYS A 493 15.97 5.76 -10.69
C CYS A 493 14.89 5.91 -9.64
N ARG A 494 15.06 6.92 -8.77
CA ARG A 494 14.14 7.28 -7.70
C ARG A 494 13.94 8.79 -7.69
N SER A 495 12.71 9.23 -7.52
CA SER A 495 12.43 10.59 -7.04
C SER A 495 12.15 10.52 -5.54
N VAL A 496 12.95 11.23 -4.75
CA VAL A 496 12.89 11.28 -3.28
C VAL A 496 12.56 12.71 -2.88
N ILE A 497 11.37 12.93 -2.30
CA ILE A 497 10.89 14.27 -2.00
C ILE A 497 10.91 14.51 -0.49
N HIS A 498 11.92 15.22 0.00
CA HIS A 498 11.95 15.80 1.34
C HIS A 498 11.29 17.17 1.35
N TYR A 499 10.55 17.50 2.41
CA TYR A 499 9.92 18.81 2.55
C TYR A 499 10.97 19.93 2.54
N GLU A 500 11.97 19.83 3.41
CA GLU A 500 13.00 20.86 3.59
C GLU A 500 13.80 21.12 2.32
N THR A 501 14.19 20.07 1.60
CA THR A 501 15.05 20.22 0.42
C THR A 501 14.28 20.66 -0.83
N HIS A 502 13.05 20.19 -1.03
CA HIS A 502 12.37 20.31 -2.33
C HIS A 502 11.11 21.17 -2.28
N ILE A 503 10.44 21.25 -1.13
CA ILE A 503 9.14 21.95 -0.99
C ILE A 503 9.32 23.32 -0.36
N HIS A 504 9.98 23.40 0.80
CA HIS A 504 10.18 24.65 1.53
C HIS A 504 10.82 25.78 0.69
N PRO A 505 11.83 25.52 -0.17
CA PRO A 505 12.43 26.57 -0.99
C PRO A 505 11.47 27.23 -2.00
N LEU A 506 10.33 26.60 -2.31
CA LEU A 506 9.33 27.17 -3.22
C LEU A 506 8.71 28.46 -2.68
N TRP A 507 8.65 28.62 -1.36
CA TRP A 507 7.97 29.74 -0.68
C TRP A 507 8.76 31.04 -0.75
N SER A 508 10.09 30.95 -0.73
CA SER A 508 10.99 32.10 -0.80
C SER A 508 11.66 32.26 -2.17
N LEU A 509 11.29 31.44 -3.15
CA LEU A 509 11.80 31.58 -4.51
C LEU A 509 11.39 32.96 -5.07
N PRO A 510 12.33 33.78 -5.58
CA PRO A 510 12.02 35.09 -6.15
C PRO A 510 11.10 34.98 -7.37
N ARG A 511 9.93 35.62 -7.33
CA ARG A 511 8.95 35.64 -8.43
C ARG A 511 8.70 37.06 -8.92
N GLN A 512 9.77 37.69 -9.39
CA GLN A 512 9.75 39.08 -9.82
C GLN A 512 9.41 39.21 -11.31
N ARG A 513 8.42 40.05 -11.60
CA ARG A 513 8.10 40.52 -12.94
C ARG A 513 8.71 41.90 -13.14
N LEU A 514 9.65 42.00 -14.07
CA LEU A 514 10.31 43.26 -14.43
C LEU A 514 9.72 43.82 -15.73
N ASP A 515 9.75 45.14 -15.90
CA ASP A 515 9.41 45.79 -17.17
C ASP A 515 10.56 45.71 -18.18
N ALA A 516 10.32 46.27 -19.37
CA ALA A 516 11.31 46.29 -20.45
C ALA A 516 12.57 47.13 -20.12
N GLN A 517 12.53 47.94 -19.05
CA GLN A 517 13.64 48.76 -18.56
C GLN A 517 14.34 48.11 -17.35
N GLY A 518 13.90 46.93 -16.93
CA GLY A 518 14.43 46.20 -15.78
C GLY A 518 13.92 46.70 -14.43
N GLN A 519 12.88 47.54 -14.39
CA GLN A 519 12.24 48.00 -13.17
C GLN A 519 11.21 46.96 -12.69
N LEU A 520 11.18 46.69 -11.39
CA LEU A 520 10.22 45.77 -10.79
C LEU A 520 8.78 46.29 -10.97
N ILE A 521 7.96 45.50 -11.67
CA ILE A 521 6.51 45.71 -11.81
C ILE A 521 5.79 45.07 -10.62
N GLU A 522 6.15 43.84 -10.31
CA GLU A 522 5.44 43.00 -9.35
C GLU A 522 6.38 41.93 -8.81
N ASP A 523 6.14 41.50 -7.58
CA ASP A 523 6.86 40.41 -6.96
C ASP A 523 5.86 39.49 -6.26
N GLN A 524 5.79 38.28 -6.75
CA GLN A 524 4.82 37.25 -6.34
C GLN A 524 5.46 36.24 -5.38
N THR A 525 6.62 36.55 -4.80
CA THR A 525 7.30 35.69 -3.83
C THR A 525 6.38 35.43 -2.65
N CYS A 526 6.08 34.15 -2.38
CA CYS A 526 5.00 33.76 -1.45
C CYS A 526 5.25 34.32 -0.04
N SER A 527 6.48 34.22 0.46
CA SER A 527 6.87 34.69 1.78
C SER A 527 6.79 36.21 1.96
N ARG A 528 6.53 37.02 0.92
CA ARG A 528 6.31 38.46 1.10
C ARG A 528 4.93 38.77 1.71
N CYS A 529 3.91 38.02 1.31
CA CYS A 529 2.55 38.15 1.83
C CYS A 529 2.25 37.13 2.95
N HIS A 530 2.93 35.99 2.93
CA HIS A 530 2.75 34.88 3.87
C HIS A 530 3.93 34.79 4.85
N ALA A 531 4.25 35.89 5.53
CA ALA A 531 5.23 35.92 6.62
C ALA A 531 4.77 36.87 7.72
N THR A 532 5.35 36.74 8.90
CA THR A 532 5.04 37.60 10.05
C THR A 532 5.77 38.94 10.04
N THR A 533 6.67 39.15 9.08
CA THR A 533 7.36 40.43 8.88
C THR A 533 7.35 40.82 7.40
N ASP A 534 7.24 42.12 7.14
CA ASP A 534 7.33 42.69 5.80
C ASP A 534 8.81 42.89 5.38
N ASP A 535 9.03 43.39 4.16
CA ASP A 535 10.39 43.61 3.63
C ASP A 535 11.22 44.63 4.43
N ASN A 536 10.57 45.46 5.27
CA ASN A 536 11.22 46.42 6.17
C ASN A 536 11.45 45.84 7.57
N SER A 537 11.22 44.54 7.77
CA SER A 537 11.24 43.85 9.06
C SER A 537 10.19 44.38 10.05
N ALA A 538 9.14 45.06 9.56
CA ALA A 538 8.02 45.45 10.39
C ALA A 538 7.05 44.27 10.55
N LEU A 539 6.46 44.14 11.74
CA LEU A 539 5.49 43.08 12.02
C LEU A 539 4.28 43.20 11.08
N GLN A 540 3.88 42.09 10.45
CA GLN A 540 2.67 41.99 9.64
C GLN A 540 1.91 40.70 9.98
N LEU A 541 0.60 40.71 9.71
CA LEU A 541 -0.23 39.52 9.84
C LEU A 541 -0.14 38.71 8.53
N PRO A 542 0.29 37.44 8.55
CA PRO A 542 0.35 36.62 7.35
C PRO A 542 -1.01 36.57 6.63
N ALA A 543 -1.00 36.79 5.32
CA ALA A 543 -2.23 36.80 4.52
C ALA A 543 -2.98 35.46 4.67
N ALA A 544 -4.29 35.56 4.86
CA ALA A 544 -5.19 34.42 5.07
C ALA A 544 -4.82 33.51 6.27
N GLN A 545 -4.09 34.01 7.27
CA GLN A 545 -3.63 33.23 8.43
C GLN A 545 -2.78 32.03 7.98
N LEU A 546 -1.87 32.25 7.02
CA LEU A 546 -0.95 31.22 6.54
C LEU A 546 0.46 31.78 6.56
N ASP A 547 1.29 31.25 7.47
CA ASP A 547 2.70 31.62 7.57
C ASP A 547 3.60 30.64 6.80
N LEU A 548 4.15 31.12 5.67
CA LEU A 548 5.11 30.38 4.85
C LEU A 548 6.56 30.85 5.08
N SER A 549 6.81 31.60 6.17
CA SER A 549 8.15 32.05 6.52
C SER A 549 9.09 30.91 6.91
N ASP A 550 10.38 31.24 6.87
CA ASP A 550 11.45 30.33 7.24
C ASP A 550 11.56 30.16 8.78
N GLY A 551 12.34 29.18 9.20
CA GLY A 551 12.63 28.90 10.61
C GLY A 551 11.74 27.83 11.26
N PRO A 552 12.17 27.35 12.45
CA PRO A 552 11.52 26.26 13.17
C PRO A 552 10.12 26.66 13.65
N SER A 553 9.22 25.68 13.73
CA SER A 553 7.90 25.86 14.31
C SER A 553 7.94 25.82 15.84
N ASP A 554 7.18 26.71 16.49
CA ASP A 554 7.03 26.69 17.95
C ASP A 554 6.33 25.42 18.47
N ALA A 555 5.54 24.74 17.64
CA ALA A 555 4.82 23.52 18.01
C ALA A 555 5.64 22.23 17.80
N GLU A 556 6.63 22.25 16.91
CA GLU A 556 7.58 21.15 16.66
C GLU A 556 8.85 21.74 16.05
N PRO A 557 9.90 21.97 16.84
CA PRO A 557 11.12 22.63 16.39
C PRO A 557 11.86 21.90 15.27
N ASP A 558 11.67 20.58 15.14
CA ASP A 558 12.23 19.77 14.05
C ASP A 558 11.60 20.05 12.67
N HIS A 559 10.48 20.79 12.63
CA HIS A 559 9.80 21.17 11.40
C HIS A 559 9.91 22.67 11.16
N PHE A 560 10.05 23.07 9.89
CA PHE A 560 9.73 24.44 9.51
C PHE A 560 8.29 24.81 9.86
N LYS A 561 8.07 26.07 10.22
CA LYS A 561 6.74 26.60 10.49
C LYS A 561 5.79 26.41 9.30
N ALA A 562 6.25 26.73 8.10
CA ALA A 562 5.49 26.54 6.86
C ALA A 562 4.97 25.09 6.66
N TYR A 563 5.73 24.07 7.07
CA TYR A 563 5.27 22.68 7.02
C TYR A 563 4.03 22.46 7.91
N ARG A 564 4.07 23.06 9.10
CA ARG A 564 2.99 22.94 10.08
C ARG A 564 1.75 23.68 9.64
N GLU A 565 1.92 24.91 9.20
CA GLU A 565 0.87 25.81 8.69
C GLU A 565 0.11 25.20 7.50
N LEU A 566 0.82 24.50 6.61
CA LEU A 566 0.20 23.86 5.45
C LEU A 566 -0.62 22.60 5.81
N LEU A 567 -0.23 21.85 6.84
CA LEU A 567 -0.69 20.46 7.07
C LEU A 567 -1.39 20.22 8.43
N PHE A 568 -1.34 21.18 9.35
CA PHE A 568 -1.89 21.06 10.69
C PHE A 568 -2.85 22.22 10.97
N PRO A 569 -3.90 22.00 11.78
CA PRO A 569 -4.71 23.09 12.29
C PRO A 569 -3.90 23.98 13.23
N ASP A 570 -4.22 25.26 13.21
CA ASP A 570 -3.61 26.34 13.96
C ASP A 570 -4.66 27.41 14.34
N ASN A 571 -4.22 28.45 15.04
CA ASN A 571 -5.07 29.52 15.52
C ASN A 571 -4.90 30.76 14.64
N ALA A 572 -5.99 31.44 14.33
CA ALA A 572 -5.94 32.75 13.70
C ALA A 572 -5.23 33.74 14.63
N GLN A 573 -4.40 34.59 14.05
CA GLN A 573 -3.61 35.60 14.74
C GLN A 573 -4.14 37.01 14.49
N GLU A 574 -3.83 37.91 15.42
CA GLU A 574 -4.05 39.35 15.28
C GLU A 574 -2.84 40.14 15.80
N ILE A 575 -2.68 41.37 15.30
CA ILE A 575 -1.71 42.31 15.86
C ILE A 575 -2.43 43.15 16.91
N ARG A 576 -2.10 42.95 18.19
CA ARG A 576 -2.59 43.74 19.31
C ARG A 576 -1.41 44.23 20.14
N ASP A 577 -1.42 45.50 20.51
CA ASP A 577 -0.35 46.15 21.30
C ASP A 577 1.06 46.00 20.71
N GLY A 578 1.15 45.91 19.38
CA GLY A 578 2.43 45.77 18.66
C GLY A 578 3.02 44.36 18.68
N LEU A 579 2.28 43.36 19.16
CA LEU A 579 2.67 41.95 19.17
C LEU A 579 1.70 41.14 18.31
N LEU A 580 2.23 40.10 17.66
CA LEU A 580 1.43 39.09 16.98
C LEU A 580 1.06 38.02 18.01
N GLN A 581 -0.23 37.79 18.16
CA GLN A 581 -0.76 36.84 19.15
C GLN A 581 -2.02 36.17 18.63
N ASP A 582 -2.38 35.03 19.22
CA ASP A 582 -3.60 34.33 18.88
C ASP A 582 -4.83 35.22 19.13
N GLN A 583 -5.70 35.29 18.14
CA GLN A 583 -7.00 35.90 18.26
C GLN A 583 -7.85 35.07 19.22
N GLN A 584 -8.45 35.73 20.20
CA GLN A 584 -9.31 35.10 21.20
C GLN A 584 -10.72 35.69 21.17
N LEU A 585 -11.71 34.83 21.40
CA LEU A 585 -13.11 35.23 21.57
C LEU A 585 -13.69 34.64 22.86
N ALA A 586 -14.72 35.29 23.40
CA ALA A 586 -15.45 34.76 24.55
C ALA A 586 -16.16 33.46 24.15
N ALA A 587 -15.84 32.38 24.84
CA ALA A 587 -16.46 31.08 24.64
C ALA A 587 -17.96 31.16 24.94
N THR A 588 -18.76 30.39 24.21
CA THR A 588 -20.19 30.26 24.46
C THR A 588 -20.61 28.81 24.64
N ASP A 589 -21.68 28.58 25.39
CA ASP A 589 -22.34 27.28 25.42
C ASP A 589 -23.09 26.99 24.10
N GLU A 590 -23.72 25.82 24.00
CA GLU A 590 -24.50 25.39 22.82
C GLU A 590 -25.69 26.31 22.49
N LEU A 591 -26.11 27.15 23.43
CA LEU A 591 -27.21 28.10 23.30
C LEU A 591 -26.71 29.52 22.99
N GLY A 592 -25.39 29.72 22.87
CA GLY A 592 -24.77 31.01 22.61
C GLY A 592 -24.60 31.90 23.84
N ASN A 593 -24.78 31.37 25.06
CA ASN A 593 -24.53 32.15 26.28
C ASN A 593 -23.04 32.20 26.59
N PRO A 594 -22.49 33.35 27.01
CA PRO A 594 -21.07 33.47 27.34
C PRO A 594 -20.70 32.58 28.54
N LEU A 595 -19.57 31.90 28.40
CA LEU A 595 -18.91 31.13 29.45
C LEU A 595 -17.91 32.02 30.18
N PHE A 596 -17.69 31.72 31.46
CA PHE A 596 -16.80 32.47 32.35
C PHE A 596 -15.79 31.53 33.00
N GLU A 597 -14.63 32.05 33.37
CA GLU A 597 -13.65 31.30 34.14
C GLU A 597 -14.23 30.91 35.51
N THR A 598 -13.96 29.69 35.96
CA THR A 598 -14.45 29.18 37.25
C THR A 598 -13.32 28.70 38.14
N ASP A 599 -13.50 28.81 39.45
CA ASP A 599 -12.61 28.18 40.44
C ASP A 599 -12.77 26.64 40.48
N GLY A 600 -11.98 25.98 41.34
CA GLY A 600 -12.04 24.53 41.53
C GLY A 600 -13.35 23.99 42.11
N GLU A 601 -14.27 24.86 42.53
CA GLU A 601 -15.59 24.55 43.07
C GLU A 601 -16.71 24.88 42.05
N GLY A 602 -16.35 25.41 40.88
CA GLY A 602 -17.27 25.77 39.80
C GLY A 602 -17.90 27.16 39.92
N ASN A 603 -17.43 28.02 40.84
CA ASN A 603 -17.93 29.39 40.95
C ASN A 603 -17.19 30.33 39.99
N PRO A 604 -17.85 31.32 39.37
CA PRO A 604 -17.20 32.27 38.47
C PRO A 604 -16.12 33.10 39.18
N ILE A 605 -14.95 33.20 38.55
CA ILE A 605 -13.88 34.11 38.96
C ILE A 605 -14.28 35.53 38.55
N LEU A 606 -14.15 36.49 39.47
CA LEU A 606 -14.56 37.88 39.26
C LEU A 606 -13.33 38.80 39.08
N ASP A 607 -13.47 39.80 38.23
CA ASP A 607 -12.48 40.86 38.03
C ASP A 607 -12.47 41.90 39.17
N GLU A 608 -11.60 42.92 39.07
CA GLU A 608 -11.48 43.99 40.08
C GLU A 608 -12.77 44.83 40.25
N ALA A 609 -13.69 44.79 39.27
CA ALA A 609 -14.99 45.44 39.32
C ALA A 609 -16.12 44.50 39.82
N GLY A 610 -15.81 43.25 40.16
CA GLY A 610 -16.76 42.24 40.62
C GLY A 610 -17.57 41.59 39.49
N GLN A 611 -17.13 41.68 38.23
CA GLN A 611 -17.79 41.05 37.08
C GLN A 611 -17.12 39.70 36.75
N PRO A 612 -17.89 38.66 36.37
CA PRO A 612 -17.33 37.39 35.92
C PRO A 612 -16.38 37.56 34.72
N ILE A 613 -15.20 36.94 34.80
CA ILE A 613 -14.18 36.99 33.76
C ILE A 613 -14.59 36.05 32.60
N PRO A 614 -14.77 36.55 31.36
CA PRO A 614 -15.13 35.69 30.23
C PRO A 614 -14.06 34.63 29.97
N LEU A 615 -14.49 33.39 29.74
CA LEU A 615 -13.59 32.32 29.29
C LEU A 615 -13.19 32.61 27.84
N LEU A 616 -11.92 32.88 27.60
CA LEU A 616 -11.40 33.14 26.26
C LEU A 616 -10.93 31.84 25.60
N VAL A 617 -11.32 31.62 24.35
CA VAL A 617 -10.86 30.51 23.52
C VAL A 617 -10.24 31.05 22.22
N PRO A 618 -9.19 30.39 21.69
CA PRO A 618 -8.58 30.81 20.44
C PRO A 618 -9.54 30.63 19.27
N VAL A 619 -9.44 31.52 18.28
CA VAL A 619 -10.16 31.40 17.01
C VAL A 619 -9.37 30.48 16.10
N ALA A 620 -9.98 29.43 15.58
CA ALA A 620 -9.32 28.54 14.62
C ALA A 620 -9.05 29.27 13.29
N ALA A 621 -7.85 29.08 12.73
CA ALA A 621 -7.55 29.55 11.40
C ALA A 621 -8.32 28.74 10.32
N PRO A 622 -8.44 29.25 9.08
CA PRO A 622 -9.12 28.52 7.98
C PRO A 622 -8.41 27.23 7.51
N GLY A 623 -7.21 26.92 8.03
CA GLY A 623 -6.36 25.80 7.65
C GLY A 623 -6.78 24.44 8.21
N PRO A 624 -6.07 23.35 7.84
CA PRO A 624 -4.90 23.32 6.95
C PRO A 624 -5.30 23.37 5.47
N SER A 625 -4.47 24.01 4.64
CA SER A 625 -4.72 24.18 3.19
C SER A 625 -4.37 22.95 2.34
N MET A 626 -3.49 22.09 2.87
CA MET A 626 -3.06 20.86 2.22
C MET A 626 -3.43 19.62 3.03
N ARG A 627 -3.68 18.52 2.33
CA ARG A 627 -4.03 17.22 2.90
C ARG A 627 -2.95 16.19 2.59
N ALA A 628 -2.23 15.79 3.62
CA ALA A 628 -1.27 14.70 3.53
C ALA A 628 -1.95 13.40 3.04
N GLY A 629 -1.41 12.83 1.97
CA GLY A 629 -1.96 11.66 1.29
C GLY A 629 -3.00 11.97 0.21
N SER A 630 -3.33 13.23 -0.10
CA SER A 630 -4.28 13.58 -1.17
C SER A 630 -4.11 15.01 -1.72
N ALA A 631 -3.47 15.12 -2.89
CA ALA A 631 -3.38 16.40 -3.60
C ALA A 631 -4.76 16.89 -4.07
N LEU A 632 -5.62 16.02 -4.61
CA LEU A 632 -6.99 16.37 -5.02
C LEU A 632 -7.87 16.86 -3.86
N GLY A 633 -7.62 16.37 -2.65
CA GLY A 633 -8.35 16.79 -1.46
C GLY A 633 -7.89 18.14 -0.90
N SER A 634 -6.86 18.76 -1.46
CA SER A 634 -6.23 19.98 -0.95
C SER A 634 -6.78 21.21 -1.68
N TYR A 635 -7.45 22.11 -0.95
CA TYR A 635 -7.97 23.35 -1.55
C TYR A 635 -6.86 24.35 -1.92
N PHE A 636 -5.61 24.10 -1.48
CA PHE A 636 -4.44 24.86 -1.90
C PHE A 636 -4.35 25.03 -3.43
N PHE A 637 -4.59 23.96 -4.19
CA PHE A 637 -4.49 23.99 -5.66
C PHE A 637 -5.54 24.89 -6.32
N ASP A 638 -6.69 25.13 -5.69
CA ASP A 638 -7.75 25.98 -6.23
C ASP A 638 -7.30 27.45 -6.34
N ARG A 639 -6.32 27.85 -5.52
CA ARG A 639 -5.75 29.20 -5.59
C ARG A 639 -4.90 29.43 -6.83
N PHE A 640 -4.35 28.36 -7.41
CA PHE A 640 -3.49 28.41 -8.60
C PHE A 640 -4.22 28.01 -9.88
N ALA A 641 -5.50 27.64 -9.79
CA ALA A 641 -6.35 27.46 -10.96
C ALA A 641 -6.50 28.80 -11.72
N ALA A 642 -6.92 28.75 -12.99
CA ALA A 642 -7.01 29.92 -13.86
C ALA A 642 -7.87 31.08 -13.31
N SER A 643 -8.86 30.79 -12.46
CA SER A 643 -9.71 31.79 -11.78
C SER A 643 -9.31 32.04 -10.32
N GLY A 644 -8.22 31.42 -9.86
CA GLY A 644 -7.72 31.52 -8.50
C GLY A 644 -6.97 32.83 -8.25
N SER A 645 -6.79 33.19 -6.98
CA SER A 645 -6.10 34.42 -6.58
C SER A 645 -4.60 34.42 -6.87
N HIS A 646 -4.02 33.26 -7.16
CA HIS A 646 -2.60 33.05 -7.45
C HIS A 646 -2.41 32.36 -8.81
N ALA A 647 -3.34 32.57 -9.75
CA ALA A 647 -3.22 32.03 -11.10
C ALA A 647 -1.84 32.37 -11.69
N ASP A 648 -1.16 31.35 -12.24
CA ASP A 648 0.19 31.44 -12.85
C ASP A 648 1.37 31.76 -11.90
N TYR A 649 1.16 31.80 -10.58
CA TYR A 649 2.26 32.10 -9.63
C TYR A 649 3.21 30.90 -9.46
N LEU A 650 2.69 29.68 -9.57
CA LEU A 650 3.47 28.44 -9.58
C LEU A 650 3.43 27.84 -10.98
N SER A 651 4.60 27.42 -11.45
CA SER A 651 4.74 26.69 -12.71
C SER A 651 4.08 25.31 -12.62
N PRO A 652 3.72 24.70 -13.77
CA PRO A 652 3.20 23.33 -13.79
C PRO A 652 4.15 22.30 -13.15
N ALA A 653 5.47 22.50 -13.24
CA ALA A 653 6.45 21.62 -12.61
C ALA A 653 6.43 21.72 -11.07
N GLU A 654 6.28 22.92 -10.52
CA GLU A 654 6.16 23.14 -9.08
C GLU A 654 4.84 22.60 -8.53
N LEU A 655 3.71 22.81 -9.24
CA LEU A 655 2.41 22.24 -8.86
C LEU A 655 2.43 20.71 -8.89
N ARG A 656 3.13 20.11 -9.87
CA ARG A 656 3.38 18.68 -9.93
C ARG A 656 4.21 18.19 -8.73
N LEU A 657 5.30 18.87 -8.38
CA LEU A 657 6.14 18.48 -7.25
C LEU A 657 5.35 18.47 -5.93
N LEU A 658 4.50 19.49 -5.73
CA LEU A 658 3.59 19.57 -4.58
C LEU A 658 2.56 18.43 -4.59
N SER A 659 1.97 18.10 -5.74
CA SER A 659 0.99 17.02 -5.82
C SER A 659 1.61 15.66 -5.54
N GLU A 660 2.80 15.40 -6.06
CA GLU A 660 3.60 14.20 -5.80
C GLU A 660 3.86 14.02 -4.31
N TRP A 661 4.40 15.06 -3.67
CA TRP A 661 4.72 15.07 -2.25
C TRP A 661 3.48 14.81 -1.39
N LEU A 662 2.36 15.50 -1.67
CA LEU A 662 1.12 15.30 -0.94
C LEU A 662 0.57 13.89 -1.13
N ASP A 663 0.51 13.38 -2.35
CA ASP A 663 -0.07 12.06 -2.64
C ASP A 663 0.69 10.91 -1.97
N ILE A 664 2.02 11.01 -1.83
CA ILE A 664 2.85 9.99 -1.17
C ILE A 664 2.93 10.15 0.35
N GLY A 665 2.26 11.15 0.93
CA GLY A 665 2.08 11.28 2.39
C GLY A 665 2.50 12.60 3.00
N ALA A 666 3.03 13.54 2.22
CA ALA A 666 3.57 14.81 2.71
C ALA A 666 4.64 14.62 3.80
N GLN A 667 5.51 13.61 3.63
CA GLN A 667 6.52 13.29 4.63
C GLN A 667 7.54 14.41 4.76
N TYR A 668 8.07 14.58 5.97
CA TYR A 668 9.12 15.56 6.20
C TYR A 668 10.44 15.09 5.56
N TRP A 669 10.82 13.84 5.81
CA TRP A 669 11.87 13.10 5.10
C TRP A 669 11.31 11.82 4.48
N ASN A 670 11.74 11.49 3.26
CA ASN A 670 11.42 10.23 2.57
C ASN A 670 12.60 9.25 2.50
N ASN A 671 13.76 9.60 3.06
CA ASN A 671 14.93 8.74 3.15
C ASN A 671 15.47 8.85 4.59
N PRO A 672 15.52 7.76 5.36
CA PRO A 672 15.94 7.81 6.74
C PRO A 672 17.42 8.21 6.91
N PHE A 673 18.25 8.00 5.89
CA PHE A 673 19.68 8.33 5.96
C PHE A 673 19.99 9.79 5.65
N ASP A 674 19.02 10.55 5.12
CA ASP A 674 19.18 11.98 4.83
C ASP A 674 18.75 12.86 6.01
N ILE A 675 18.16 12.28 7.06
CA ILE A 675 17.72 13.01 8.26
C ILE A 675 18.97 13.60 8.95
N PRO A 676 18.99 14.93 9.23
CA PRO A 676 20.04 15.55 10.01
C PRO A 676 20.23 14.85 11.35
N ARG A 677 21.49 14.64 11.73
CA ARG A 677 21.85 14.02 13.02
C ARG A 677 22.33 15.11 13.94
N ASP A 678 21.84 15.11 15.18
CA ASP A 678 22.47 15.86 16.25
C ASP A 678 23.89 15.31 16.43
N GLU A 679 24.90 16.16 16.25
CA GLU A 679 26.32 15.80 16.43
C GLU A 679 26.67 15.49 17.90
#